data_AF-A0A813NV13-F1
#
_entry.id   AF-A0A813NV13-F1
#
_cell.length_a   1.000
_cell.length_b   1.000
_cell.length_c   1.000
_cell.angle_alpha   90.00
_cell.angle_beta   90.00
_cell.angle_gamma   90.00
#
_symmetry.space_group_name_H-M   'P 1'
#
loop_
_entity.id
_entity.type
_entity.pdbx_description
1 polymer ?
#
loop_
_entity_poly.entity_id
_entity_poly.type
_entity_poly.pdbx_seq_one_letter_code
_entity_poly.pdbx_strand_id
1 'polypeptide(L)'
;MSLLYIGQQLTCYLGPFILIIGIVGDGINIIVFSSIRSYRTNPCTFYFLVAAVFNFLYIAICLSSRIAMNGFGYDLTRISISWCKIRWFIVYTFGLSTLTFSSLATIDQYFVTSQSAYLRRLSNIKWAHRITIIVIIIWCLHNILLLLFYSIPSGTMACTITNSIFAAYIPPFYLIFVCTLPVIIMALFGYLSYRNIQLTRVLSEQQADRQLVKMTLIQVVLVAVCIGPSGIINAYGLITSGVSKGTDRLNIENFISSMTSLISFLYFSGSCYMFLISSSRFRQAVKGRILFWLRSNQIVAVQQPINEAEFLKIYRVENLRVQELRACKQATDLSNERLILLYSNSNENVWHIDTNIRLIDSKLHDIITTDIQYLHSRMIVVRYDKQLMSLKQLQTILSLFEQTLNQRSATLILRHRSLIPNEICLTCCSTQRIDTIDNDIKKENYTNNDEQIKEIILQEGQLLELRFRGNVLPINNNNQQSAIPFAFNTNFPFFFETNISEIDKYCQHLSSYYYGYIQIYSKRKHYQNILKDIDKKKQQIDTVKQESSHENESCLAEILVSLPKVSKEVRIPIEKTLSTFTGEGILTSSLFRDMSASLVGDEWRWLASCLGMTNIRIEAIEHDYHNDAPYYMLLTWFKRVPRSSDKLLTLTHALVSINRWDLAQELQTIKDEQRHEQRTLSKDQQLKLFRTPFNRICQRDECIRIWKQLARELMLNNEEIQRIEGQYPSKHERCLRSLEHWALNQKLVDIPSLARIIRTLGFKSLAREIENMA
;
A
#
# COMPACT_ATOMS: atom_id res chain seq x y z
N MET A 1 -21.38 -54.34 1.70
CA MET A 1 -21.58 -52.89 1.89
C MET A 1 -21.81 -52.25 0.54
N SER A 2 -22.98 -51.67 0.27
CA SER A 2 -23.25 -51.04 -1.03
C SER A 2 -22.56 -49.67 -1.14
N LEU A 3 -22.14 -49.28 -2.33
CA LEU A 3 -21.53 -47.96 -2.57
C LEU A 3 -22.48 -46.82 -2.18
N LEU A 4 -23.79 -47.01 -2.38
CA LEU A 4 -24.83 -46.07 -1.94
C LEU A 4 -24.85 -45.88 -0.42
N TYR A 5 -24.69 -46.97 0.35
CA TYR A 5 -24.61 -46.91 1.80
C TYR A 5 -23.38 -46.11 2.26
N ILE A 6 -22.22 -46.33 1.63
CA ILE A 6 -21.00 -45.57 1.92
C ILE A 6 -21.20 -44.08 1.62
N GLY A 7 -21.80 -43.75 0.48
CA GLY A 7 -22.12 -42.36 0.11
C GLY A 7 -23.09 -41.67 1.08
N GLN A 8 -24.07 -42.42 1.58
CA GLN A 8 -24.99 -41.96 2.63
C GLN A 8 -24.24 -41.69 3.95
N GLN A 9 -23.40 -42.61 4.41
CA GLN A 9 -22.61 -42.42 5.63
C GLN A 9 -21.66 -41.22 5.52
N LEU A 10 -21.01 -41.04 4.37
CA LEU A 10 -20.21 -39.85 4.10
C LEU A 10 -21.05 -38.57 4.24
N THR A 11 -22.25 -38.55 3.69
CA THR A 11 -23.15 -37.37 3.81
C THR A 11 -23.60 -37.14 5.26
N CYS A 12 -23.88 -38.21 6.02
CA CYS A 12 -24.29 -38.13 7.43
C CYS A 12 -23.20 -37.58 8.35
N TYR A 13 -21.93 -37.96 8.16
CA TYR A 13 -20.84 -37.54 9.05
C TYR A 13 -20.09 -36.32 8.53
N LEU A 14 -19.70 -36.32 7.25
CA LEU A 14 -18.93 -35.23 6.65
C LEU A 14 -19.81 -34.00 6.38
N GLY A 15 -21.09 -34.20 6.03
CA GLY A 15 -22.02 -33.11 5.75
C GLY A 15 -22.18 -32.13 6.91
N PRO A 16 -22.60 -32.58 8.12
CA PRO A 16 -22.72 -31.70 9.29
C PRO A 16 -21.41 -31.03 9.68
N PHE A 17 -20.27 -31.73 9.54
CA PHE A 17 -18.96 -31.15 9.79
C PHE A 17 -18.67 -29.97 8.86
N ILE A 18 -18.90 -30.14 7.54
CA ILE A 18 -18.77 -29.07 6.55
C ILE A 18 -19.75 -27.93 6.83
N LEU A 19 -20.98 -28.24 7.25
CA LEU A 19 -22.01 -27.25 7.58
C LEU A 19 -21.57 -26.34 8.74
N ILE A 20 -21.09 -26.92 9.85
CA ILE A 20 -20.62 -26.17 11.01
C ILE A 20 -19.42 -25.30 10.63
N ILE A 21 -18.43 -25.89 9.96
CA ILE A 21 -17.23 -25.19 9.50
C ILE A 21 -17.57 -24.04 8.57
N GLY A 22 -18.51 -24.25 7.64
CA GLY A 22 -18.97 -23.24 6.70
C GLY A 22 -19.68 -22.07 7.37
N ILE A 23 -20.69 -22.36 8.20
CA ILE A 23 -21.45 -21.32 8.93
C ILE A 23 -20.51 -20.45 9.78
N VAL A 24 -19.60 -21.08 10.54
CA VAL A 24 -18.64 -20.35 11.38
C VAL A 24 -17.64 -19.57 10.51
N GLY A 25 -17.09 -20.20 9.48
CA GLY A 25 -16.07 -19.62 8.60
C GLY A 25 -16.61 -18.40 7.85
N ASP A 26 -17.73 -18.55 7.14
CA ASP A 26 -18.34 -17.46 6.39
C ASP A 26 -18.90 -16.38 7.32
N GLY A 27 -19.41 -16.74 8.50
CA GLY A 27 -19.78 -15.77 9.53
C GLY A 27 -18.60 -14.87 9.94
N ILE A 28 -17.43 -15.46 10.18
CA ILE A 28 -16.20 -14.70 10.47
C ILE A 28 -15.78 -13.82 9.29
N ASN A 29 -15.81 -14.34 8.05
CA ASN A 29 -15.52 -13.55 6.85
C ASN A 29 -16.44 -12.31 6.76
N ILE A 30 -17.74 -12.50 6.95
CA ILE A 30 -18.73 -11.41 6.92
C ILE A 30 -18.41 -10.37 7.99
N ILE A 31 -18.16 -10.79 9.23
CA ILE A 31 -17.84 -9.88 10.35
C ILE A 31 -16.56 -9.10 10.05
N VAL A 32 -15.49 -9.75 9.59
CA VAL A 32 -14.20 -9.09 9.34
C VAL A 32 -14.30 -8.09 8.19
N PHE A 33 -14.83 -8.50 7.04
CA PHE A 33 -14.89 -7.63 5.87
C PHE A 33 -15.92 -6.50 6.02
N SER A 34 -16.98 -6.68 6.81
CA SER A 34 -17.96 -5.61 7.09
C SER A 34 -17.52 -4.64 8.19
N SER A 35 -16.71 -5.09 9.16
CA SER A 35 -16.36 -4.28 10.34
C SER A 35 -15.11 -3.42 10.16
N ILE A 36 -14.24 -3.72 9.20
CA ILE A 36 -12.97 -3.02 9.01
C ILE A 36 -13.08 -2.05 7.84
N ARG A 37 -12.85 -0.76 8.13
CA ARG A 37 -12.99 0.32 7.14
C ARG A 37 -12.09 0.12 5.91
N SER A 38 -10.84 -0.32 6.10
CA SER A 38 -9.91 -0.55 4.97
C SER A 38 -10.38 -1.66 4.02
N TYR A 39 -11.08 -2.68 4.53
CA TYR A 39 -11.66 -3.75 3.71
C TYR A 39 -12.97 -3.31 3.05
N ARG A 40 -13.75 -2.43 3.66
CA ARG A 40 -14.97 -1.91 3.03
C ARG A 40 -14.72 -0.97 1.85
N THR A 41 -13.57 -0.29 1.85
CA THR A 41 -13.22 0.66 0.79
C THR A 41 -12.50 0.01 -0.39
N ASN A 42 -12.00 -1.21 -0.23
CA ASN A 42 -11.31 -1.96 -1.27
C ASN A 42 -12.31 -2.84 -2.05
N PRO A 43 -12.39 -2.74 -3.40
CA PRO A 43 -13.36 -3.47 -4.20
C PRO A 43 -13.22 -5.00 -4.15
N CYS A 44 -12.00 -5.53 -4.19
CA CYS A 44 -11.73 -6.97 -4.08
C CYS A 44 -12.31 -7.57 -2.79
N THR A 45 -12.06 -6.93 -1.65
CA THR A 45 -12.59 -7.39 -0.35
C THR A 45 -14.10 -7.18 -0.23
N PHE A 46 -14.67 -6.18 -0.92
CA PHE A 46 -16.12 -6.04 -1.03
C PHE A 46 -16.74 -7.22 -1.81
N TYR A 47 -16.13 -7.66 -2.91
CA TYR A 47 -16.58 -8.86 -3.62
C TYR A 47 -16.45 -10.12 -2.76
N PHE A 48 -15.39 -10.27 -1.97
CA PHE A 48 -15.29 -11.36 -0.99
C PHE A 48 -16.36 -11.32 0.10
N LEU A 49 -16.74 -10.12 0.58
CA LEU A 49 -17.85 -9.98 1.52
C LEU A 49 -19.17 -10.47 0.90
N VAL A 50 -19.47 -10.04 -0.33
CA VAL A 50 -20.70 -10.46 -1.02
C VAL A 50 -20.69 -11.97 -1.27
N ALA A 51 -19.57 -12.53 -1.73
CA ALA A 51 -19.41 -13.97 -1.90
C ALA A 51 -19.62 -14.73 -0.58
N ALA A 52 -19.07 -14.24 0.55
CA ALA A 52 -19.25 -14.86 1.87
C ALA A 52 -20.72 -14.86 2.32
N VAL A 53 -21.48 -13.79 2.03
CA VAL A 53 -22.93 -13.75 2.31
C VAL A 53 -23.67 -14.83 1.50
N PHE A 54 -23.38 -14.96 0.21
CA PHE A 54 -23.99 -16.01 -0.62
C PHE A 54 -23.55 -17.42 -0.20
N ASN A 55 -22.27 -17.62 0.17
CA ASN A 55 -21.77 -18.89 0.71
C ASN A 55 -22.52 -19.31 1.96
N PHE A 56 -22.66 -18.38 2.92
CA PHE A 56 -23.34 -18.60 4.18
C PHE A 56 -24.78 -19.09 3.94
N LEU A 57 -25.52 -18.37 3.09
CA LEU A 57 -26.90 -18.74 2.74
C LEU A 57 -26.97 -20.05 1.95
N TYR A 58 -26.06 -20.27 1.01
CA TYR A 58 -25.98 -21.48 0.20
C TYR A 58 -25.74 -22.72 1.05
N ILE A 59 -24.76 -22.68 1.96
CA ILE A 59 -24.46 -23.79 2.86
C ILE A 59 -25.62 -24.00 3.84
N ALA A 60 -26.13 -22.94 4.46
CA ALA A 60 -27.21 -23.04 5.44
C ALA A 60 -28.47 -23.70 4.87
N ILE A 61 -28.79 -23.48 3.58
CA ILE A 61 -30.01 -23.98 2.94
C ILE A 61 -29.76 -25.26 2.12
N CYS A 62 -28.74 -25.27 1.26
CA CYS A 62 -28.54 -26.36 0.32
C CYS A 62 -27.86 -27.57 0.95
N LEU A 63 -26.88 -27.37 1.84
CA LEU A 63 -26.20 -28.48 2.51
C LEU A 63 -27.09 -29.11 3.58
N SER A 64 -27.81 -28.31 4.36
CA SER A 64 -28.81 -28.81 5.33
C SER A 64 -29.90 -29.64 4.64
N SER A 65 -30.44 -29.14 3.52
CA SER A 65 -31.41 -29.89 2.71
C SER A 65 -30.84 -31.20 2.17
N ARG A 66 -29.55 -31.22 1.77
CA ARG A 66 -28.88 -32.43 1.28
C ARG A 66 -28.64 -33.44 2.39
N ILE A 67 -28.25 -33.01 3.59
CA ILE A 67 -28.07 -33.89 4.74
C ILE A 67 -29.39 -34.55 5.11
N ALA A 68 -30.48 -33.78 5.18
CA ALA A 68 -31.81 -34.32 5.43
C ALA A 68 -32.22 -35.36 4.37
N MET A 69 -32.04 -35.04 3.08
CA MET A 69 -32.44 -35.87 1.95
C MET A 69 -31.57 -37.12 1.79
N ASN A 70 -30.26 -36.96 1.60
CA ASN A 70 -29.34 -38.05 1.26
C ASN A 70 -28.77 -38.76 2.48
N GLY A 71 -28.71 -38.10 3.63
CA GLY A 71 -28.21 -38.69 4.88
C GLY A 71 -29.31 -39.45 5.62
N PHE A 72 -30.44 -38.79 5.85
CA PHE A 72 -31.52 -39.32 6.70
C PHE A 72 -32.77 -39.80 5.93
N GLY A 73 -32.82 -39.62 4.61
CA GLY A 73 -33.94 -40.05 3.78
C GLY A 73 -35.16 -39.13 3.81
N TYR A 74 -35.07 -37.96 4.44
CA TYR A 74 -36.14 -36.96 4.48
C TYR A 74 -36.08 -36.05 3.25
N ASP A 75 -36.74 -36.48 2.17
CA ASP A 75 -36.77 -35.74 0.91
C ASP A 75 -38.00 -34.82 0.77
N LEU A 76 -37.88 -33.59 1.29
CA LEU A 76 -38.89 -32.54 1.15
C LEU A 76 -39.19 -32.16 -0.32
N THR A 77 -38.27 -32.45 -1.25
CA THR A 77 -38.46 -32.10 -2.67
C THR A 77 -39.49 -33.00 -3.37
N ARG A 78 -39.78 -34.17 -2.81
CA ARG A 78 -40.82 -35.10 -3.31
C ARG A 78 -42.21 -34.79 -2.77
N ILE A 79 -42.28 -34.03 -1.68
CA ILE A 79 -43.52 -33.77 -0.93
C ILE A 79 -44.04 -32.37 -1.24
N SER A 80 -43.16 -31.36 -1.24
CA SER A 80 -43.55 -29.97 -1.43
C SER A 80 -43.11 -29.43 -2.79
N ILE A 81 -44.10 -29.07 -3.62
CA ILE A 81 -43.87 -28.41 -4.91
C ILE A 81 -43.12 -27.08 -4.71
N SER A 82 -43.50 -26.31 -3.69
CA SER A 82 -42.84 -25.05 -3.36
C SER A 82 -41.36 -25.24 -3.03
N TRP A 83 -41.04 -26.26 -2.22
CA TRP A 83 -39.65 -26.56 -1.88
C TRP A 83 -38.84 -27.09 -3.07
N CYS A 84 -39.44 -27.99 -3.88
CA CYS A 84 -38.86 -28.47 -5.13
C CYS A 84 -38.38 -27.30 -6.01
N LYS A 85 -39.24 -26.29 -6.23
CA LYS A 85 -38.92 -25.10 -7.01
C LYS A 85 -37.87 -24.21 -6.36
N ILE A 86 -38.10 -23.79 -5.12
CA ILE A 86 -37.25 -22.82 -4.41
C ILE A 86 -35.84 -23.36 -4.20
N ARG A 87 -35.70 -24.64 -3.84
CA ARG A 87 -34.39 -25.25 -3.60
C ARG A 87 -33.49 -25.15 -4.84
N TRP A 88 -34.01 -25.52 -6.02
CA TRP A 88 -33.22 -25.44 -7.25
C TRP A 88 -32.92 -24.01 -7.67
N PHE A 89 -33.87 -23.08 -7.50
CA PHE A 89 -33.62 -21.66 -7.70
C PHE A 89 -32.46 -21.16 -6.83
N ILE A 90 -32.43 -21.51 -5.54
CA ILE A 90 -31.36 -21.13 -4.61
C ILE A 90 -30.03 -21.77 -5.01
N VAL A 91 -30.03 -23.07 -5.33
CA VAL A 91 -28.81 -23.80 -5.71
C VAL A 91 -28.10 -23.13 -6.88
N TYR A 92 -28.86 -22.78 -7.93
CA TYR A 92 -28.27 -22.15 -9.11
C TYR A 92 -27.91 -20.68 -8.85
N THR A 93 -28.82 -19.90 -8.29
CA THR A 93 -28.63 -18.46 -8.12
C THR A 93 -27.48 -18.14 -7.16
N PHE A 94 -27.45 -18.76 -5.97
CA PHE A 94 -26.41 -18.47 -4.97
C PHE A 94 -25.07 -19.11 -5.34
N GLY A 95 -25.08 -20.30 -5.95
CA GLY A 95 -23.87 -20.94 -6.46
C GLY A 95 -23.19 -20.09 -7.55
N LEU A 96 -23.95 -19.65 -8.56
CA LEU A 96 -23.45 -18.77 -9.62
C LEU A 96 -22.99 -17.41 -9.08
N SER A 97 -23.77 -16.79 -8.19
CA SER A 97 -23.42 -15.49 -7.60
C SER A 97 -22.08 -15.56 -6.89
N THR A 98 -21.88 -16.58 -6.05
CA THR A 98 -20.61 -16.81 -5.34
C THR A 98 -19.42 -16.87 -6.30
N LEU A 99 -19.49 -17.73 -7.31
CA LEU A 99 -18.39 -17.95 -8.25
C LEU A 99 -18.14 -16.72 -9.12
N THR A 100 -19.20 -15.99 -9.47
CA THR A 100 -19.10 -14.72 -10.20
C THR A 100 -18.39 -13.66 -9.36
N PHE A 101 -18.75 -13.51 -8.08
CA PHE A 101 -18.08 -12.53 -7.20
C PHE A 101 -16.65 -12.91 -6.88
N SER A 102 -16.36 -14.20 -6.74
CA SER A 102 -14.99 -14.70 -6.59
C SER A 102 -14.16 -14.39 -7.85
N SER A 103 -14.75 -14.57 -9.04
CA SER A 103 -14.13 -14.20 -10.32
C SER A 103 -13.90 -12.69 -10.43
N LEU A 104 -14.89 -11.87 -10.06
CA LEU A 104 -14.76 -10.41 -10.05
C LEU A 104 -13.68 -9.93 -9.07
N ALA A 105 -13.55 -10.57 -7.91
CA ALA A 105 -12.47 -10.29 -6.97
C ALA A 105 -11.08 -10.58 -7.57
N THR A 106 -10.92 -11.66 -8.34
CA THR A 106 -9.67 -11.96 -9.04
C THR A 106 -9.37 -10.97 -10.17
N ILE A 107 -10.38 -10.53 -10.92
CA ILE A 107 -10.24 -9.51 -11.97
C ILE A 107 -9.85 -8.16 -11.36
N ASP A 108 -10.52 -7.75 -10.28
CA ASP A 108 -10.21 -6.49 -9.58
C ASP A 108 -8.78 -6.51 -9.05
N GLN A 109 -8.34 -7.64 -8.49
CA GLN A 109 -6.96 -7.80 -8.05
C GLN A 109 -5.95 -7.68 -9.20
N TYR A 110 -6.29 -8.15 -10.41
CA TYR A 110 -5.48 -7.91 -11.61
C TYR A 110 -5.43 -6.43 -11.98
N PHE A 111 -6.56 -5.71 -11.92
CA PHE A 111 -6.60 -4.28 -12.18
C PHE A 111 -5.69 -3.50 -11.23
N VAL A 112 -5.79 -3.75 -9.91
CA VAL A 112 -4.96 -3.09 -8.89
C VAL A 112 -3.47 -3.37 -9.10
N THR A 113 -3.12 -4.62 -9.42
CA THR A 113 -1.72 -5.03 -9.61
C THR A 113 -1.14 -4.65 -10.97
N SER A 114 -1.93 -4.12 -11.89
CA SER A 114 -1.47 -3.76 -13.24
C SER A 114 -0.52 -2.55 -13.24
N GLN A 115 0.48 -2.59 -14.13
CA GLN A 115 1.39 -1.45 -14.36
C GLN A 115 0.69 -0.28 -15.07
N SER A 116 -0.38 -0.56 -15.82
CA SER A 116 -1.15 0.48 -16.51
C SER A 116 -2.03 1.27 -15.53
N ALA A 117 -1.81 2.59 -15.47
CA ALA A 117 -2.61 3.50 -14.65
C ALA A 117 -4.10 3.51 -15.06
N TYR A 118 -4.39 3.29 -16.34
CA TYR A 118 -5.76 3.16 -16.84
C TYR A 118 -6.47 1.94 -16.22
N LEU A 119 -5.80 0.77 -16.23
CA LEU A 119 -6.37 -0.46 -15.67
C LEU A 119 -6.55 -0.34 -14.15
N ARG A 120 -5.59 0.24 -13.42
CA ARG A 120 -5.74 0.48 -11.97
C ARG A 120 -6.97 1.34 -11.64
N ARG A 121 -7.28 2.34 -12.47
CA ARG A 121 -8.43 3.24 -12.27
C ARG A 121 -9.78 2.53 -12.43
N LEU A 122 -9.83 1.38 -13.10
CA LEU A 122 -11.04 0.57 -13.23
C LEU A 122 -11.43 -0.08 -11.89
N SER A 123 -10.45 -0.36 -11.02
CA SER A 123 -10.70 -0.79 -9.65
C SER A 123 -11.26 0.38 -8.84
N ASN A 124 -12.58 0.41 -8.69
CA ASN A 124 -13.27 1.49 -7.99
C ASN A 124 -14.48 0.96 -7.23
N ILE A 125 -14.58 1.35 -5.96
CA ILE A 125 -15.63 0.87 -5.06
C ILE A 125 -17.04 1.24 -5.55
N LYS A 126 -17.23 2.40 -6.20
CA LYS A 126 -18.54 2.81 -6.73
C LYS A 126 -19.00 1.89 -7.87
N TRP A 127 -18.08 1.52 -8.75
CA TRP A 127 -18.34 0.57 -9.82
C TRP A 127 -18.61 -0.83 -9.26
N ALA A 128 -17.88 -1.24 -8.23
CA ALA A 128 -18.09 -2.54 -7.60
C ALA A 128 -19.51 -2.70 -7.02
N HIS A 129 -20.06 -1.67 -6.38
CA HIS A 129 -21.45 -1.67 -5.91
C HIS A 129 -22.44 -1.82 -7.08
N ARG A 130 -22.26 -1.05 -8.16
CA ARG A 130 -23.14 -1.11 -9.34
C ARG A 130 -23.10 -2.47 -10.03
N ILE A 131 -21.89 -2.99 -10.27
CA ILE A 131 -21.68 -4.31 -10.87
C ILE A 131 -22.34 -5.39 -10.01
N THR A 132 -22.20 -5.31 -8.68
CA THR A 132 -22.82 -6.27 -7.76
C THR A 132 -24.33 -6.32 -7.90
N ILE A 133 -24.99 -5.17 -7.93
CA ILE A 133 -26.45 -5.09 -8.11
C ILE A 133 -26.86 -5.67 -9.46
N ILE A 134 -26.15 -5.31 -10.54
CA ILE A 134 -26.43 -5.81 -11.90
C ILE A 134 -26.29 -7.33 -11.96
N VAL A 135 -25.22 -7.89 -11.42
CA VAL A 135 -24.95 -9.34 -11.42
C VAL A 135 -26.05 -10.10 -10.67
N ILE A 136 -26.47 -9.61 -9.49
CA ILE A 136 -27.56 -10.24 -8.73
C ILE A 136 -28.86 -10.23 -9.53
N ILE A 137 -29.20 -9.10 -10.16
CA ILE A 137 -30.41 -8.99 -10.99
C ILE A 137 -30.35 -9.98 -12.16
N ILE A 138 -29.23 -10.04 -12.89
CA ILE A 138 -29.06 -10.94 -14.03
C ILE A 138 -29.25 -12.41 -13.60
N TRP A 139 -28.61 -12.83 -12.50
CA TRP A 139 -28.72 -14.20 -12.04
C TRP A 139 -30.11 -14.53 -11.51
N CYS A 140 -30.76 -13.63 -10.78
CA CYS A 140 -32.15 -13.84 -10.34
C CYS A 140 -33.12 -13.92 -11.52
N LEU A 141 -33.01 -13.03 -12.51
CA LEU A 141 -33.87 -13.02 -13.69
C LEU A 141 -33.66 -14.25 -14.56
N HIS A 142 -32.41 -14.68 -14.78
CA HIS A 142 -32.13 -15.88 -15.56
C HIS A 142 -32.71 -17.13 -14.87
N ASN A 143 -32.46 -17.27 -13.56
CA ASN A 143 -32.83 -18.47 -12.81
C ASN A 143 -34.32 -18.52 -12.42
N ILE A 144 -35.10 -17.46 -12.66
CA ILE A 144 -36.56 -17.46 -12.40
C ILE A 144 -37.28 -18.58 -13.16
N LEU A 145 -36.75 -19.00 -14.31
CA LEU A 145 -37.27 -20.11 -15.12
C LEU A 145 -37.25 -21.45 -14.36
N LEU A 146 -36.34 -21.62 -13.40
CA LEU A 146 -36.31 -22.79 -12.52
C LEU A 146 -37.58 -22.88 -11.65
N LEU A 147 -38.14 -21.75 -11.21
CA LEU A 147 -39.38 -21.71 -10.43
C LEU A 147 -40.61 -22.05 -11.28
N LEU A 148 -40.52 -21.83 -12.60
CA LEU A 148 -41.62 -22.11 -13.53
C LEU A 148 -41.62 -23.58 -13.97
N PHE A 149 -40.45 -24.11 -14.35
CA PHE A 149 -40.36 -25.41 -15.03
C PHE A 149 -40.07 -26.61 -14.12
N TYR A 150 -39.64 -26.43 -12.86
CA TYR A 150 -39.57 -27.55 -11.93
C TYR A 150 -40.95 -27.89 -11.37
N SER A 151 -41.32 -29.17 -11.38
CA SER A 151 -42.56 -29.66 -10.78
C SER A 151 -42.42 -31.10 -10.30
N ILE A 152 -43.48 -31.63 -9.68
CA ILE A 152 -43.59 -33.03 -9.26
C ILE A 152 -44.71 -33.68 -10.09
N PRO A 153 -44.40 -34.33 -11.22
CA PRO A 153 -45.40 -34.98 -12.06
C PRO A 153 -46.11 -36.13 -11.35
N SER A 154 -47.42 -36.27 -11.61
CA SER A 154 -48.29 -37.34 -11.10
C SER A 154 -47.87 -38.70 -11.70
N GLY A 155 -46.83 -39.32 -11.15
CA GLY A 155 -46.36 -40.65 -11.56
C GLY A 155 -44.90 -40.94 -11.25
N THR A 156 -44.03 -39.92 -11.23
CA THR A 156 -42.60 -40.10 -10.93
C THR A 156 -42.25 -39.81 -9.47
N MET A 157 -43.11 -39.08 -8.74
CA MET A 157 -42.89 -38.63 -7.35
C MET A 157 -41.50 -38.02 -7.13
N ALA A 158 -40.95 -37.40 -8.18
CA ALA A 158 -39.61 -36.82 -8.21
C ALA A 158 -39.68 -35.38 -8.72
N CYS A 159 -38.89 -34.51 -8.11
CA CYS A 159 -38.75 -33.12 -8.51
C CYS A 159 -37.93 -33.04 -9.80
N THR A 160 -38.59 -32.82 -10.94
CA THR A 160 -37.97 -32.83 -12.27
C THR A 160 -38.37 -31.61 -13.11
N ILE A 161 -37.58 -31.33 -14.14
CA ILE A 161 -37.90 -30.29 -15.13
C ILE A 161 -38.98 -30.81 -16.08
N THR A 162 -40.09 -30.10 -16.22
CA THR A 162 -41.23 -30.52 -17.08
C THR A 162 -41.05 -30.13 -18.54
N ASN A 163 -40.34 -29.03 -18.81
CA ASN A 163 -40.09 -28.55 -20.17
C ASN A 163 -38.83 -29.22 -20.75
N SER A 164 -38.99 -29.95 -21.85
CA SER A 164 -37.91 -30.73 -22.48
C SER A 164 -36.77 -29.86 -23.03
N ILE A 165 -37.10 -28.69 -23.60
CA ILE A 165 -36.11 -27.75 -24.14
C ILE A 165 -35.25 -27.20 -23.01
N PHE A 166 -35.90 -26.76 -21.92
CA PHE A 166 -35.20 -26.24 -20.76
C PHE A 166 -34.40 -27.32 -20.02
N ALA A 167 -34.90 -28.56 -19.99
CA ALA A 167 -34.18 -29.71 -19.45
C ALA A 167 -32.90 -30.02 -20.24
N ALA A 168 -32.90 -29.82 -21.56
CA ALA A 168 -31.70 -29.94 -22.40
C ALA A 168 -30.73 -28.75 -22.23
N TYR A 169 -31.24 -27.55 -21.94
CA TYR A 169 -30.46 -26.32 -21.77
C TYR A 169 -29.68 -26.26 -20.45
N ILE A 170 -30.28 -26.69 -19.34
CA ILE A 170 -29.72 -26.48 -18.00
C ILE A 170 -28.36 -27.20 -17.77
N PRO A 171 -28.16 -28.47 -18.16
CA PRO A 171 -26.88 -29.15 -17.95
C PRO A 171 -25.66 -28.47 -18.62
N PRO A 172 -25.68 -28.10 -19.93
CA PRO A 172 -24.57 -27.39 -20.52
C PRO A 172 -24.40 -25.98 -19.93
N PHE A 173 -25.50 -25.30 -19.56
CA PHE A 173 -25.43 -24.02 -18.85
C PHE A 173 -24.69 -24.14 -17.52
N TYR A 174 -25.04 -25.12 -16.70
CA TYR A 174 -24.37 -25.38 -15.42
C TYR A 174 -22.89 -25.69 -15.62
N LEU A 175 -22.56 -26.56 -16.57
CA LEU A 175 -21.18 -26.93 -16.88
C LEU A 175 -20.35 -25.70 -17.27
N ILE A 176 -20.88 -24.83 -18.12
CA ILE A 176 -20.17 -23.64 -18.59
C ILE A 176 -20.01 -22.62 -17.46
N PHE A 177 -21.11 -22.20 -16.83
CA PHE A 177 -21.08 -21.04 -15.94
C PHE A 177 -20.69 -21.35 -14.50
N VAL A 178 -20.89 -22.58 -14.04
CA VAL A 178 -20.50 -23.00 -12.68
C VAL A 178 -19.12 -23.66 -12.68
N CYS A 179 -18.78 -24.44 -13.71
CA CYS A 179 -17.57 -25.26 -13.67
C CYS A 179 -16.43 -24.67 -14.50
N THR A 180 -16.63 -24.42 -15.79
CA THR A 180 -15.50 -24.09 -16.68
C THR A 180 -15.14 -22.60 -16.63
N LEU A 181 -16.12 -21.71 -16.77
CA LEU A 181 -15.89 -20.27 -16.89
C LEU A 181 -15.23 -19.68 -15.63
N PRO A 182 -15.69 -19.97 -14.38
CA PRO A 182 -15.06 -19.43 -13.18
C PRO A 182 -13.62 -19.92 -13.02
N VAL A 183 -13.35 -21.20 -13.29
CA VAL A 183 -12.00 -21.76 -13.19
C VAL A 183 -11.06 -21.09 -14.18
N ILE A 184 -11.47 -20.91 -15.44
CA ILE A 184 -10.66 -20.26 -16.47
C ILE A 184 -10.39 -18.79 -16.10
N ILE A 185 -11.42 -18.04 -15.72
CA ILE A 185 -11.28 -16.62 -15.35
C ILE A 185 -10.37 -16.46 -14.13
N MET A 186 -10.65 -17.19 -13.05
CA MET A 186 -9.88 -17.10 -11.81
C MET A 186 -8.42 -17.55 -12.03
N ALA A 187 -8.17 -18.60 -12.81
CA ALA A 187 -6.82 -19.05 -13.14
C ALA A 187 -6.06 -18.01 -13.99
N LEU A 188 -6.68 -17.47 -15.04
CA LEU A 188 -6.08 -16.48 -15.91
C LEU A 188 -5.73 -15.20 -15.15
N PHE A 189 -6.71 -14.57 -14.52
CA PHE A 189 -6.49 -13.30 -13.82
C PHE A 189 -5.67 -13.48 -12.55
N GLY A 190 -5.81 -14.60 -11.82
CA GLY A 190 -4.95 -14.94 -10.69
C GLY A 190 -3.48 -15.07 -11.09
N TYR A 191 -3.18 -15.76 -12.20
CA TYR A 191 -1.82 -15.85 -12.74
C TYR A 191 -1.28 -14.48 -13.18
N LEU A 192 -2.09 -13.68 -13.87
CA LEU A 192 -1.69 -12.34 -14.29
C LEU A 192 -1.40 -11.41 -13.09
N SER A 193 -2.22 -11.46 -12.03
CA SER A 193 -1.97 -10.73 -10.78
C SER A 193 -0.65 -11.17 -10.13
N TYR A 194 -0.41 -12.47 -10.06
CA TYR A 194 0.84 -13.01 -9.52
C TYR A 194 2.06 -12.54 -10.31
N ARG A 195 2.00 -12.63 -11.64
CA ARG A 195 3.07 -12.17 -12.54
C ARG A 195 3.36 -10.69 -12.35
N ASN A 196 2.32 -9.85 -12.28
CA ASN A 196 2.49 -8.40 -12.14
C ASN A 196 3.16 -8.01 -10.81
N ILE A 197 2.86 -8.71 -9.71
CA ILE A 197 3.53 -8.49 -8.43
C ILE A 197 5.00 -8.87 -8.48
N GLN A 198 5.33 -10.02 -9.11
CA GLN A 198 6.72 -10.45 -9.24
C GLN A 198 7.55 -9.48 -10.08
N LEU A 199 6.93 -8.85 -11.09
CA LEU A 199 7.61 -7.88 -11.97
C LEU A 199 7.71 -6.46 -11.36
N THR A 200 6.86 -6.10 -10.41
CA THR A 200 6.76 -4.72 -9.90
C THR A 200 7.26 -4.64 -8.46
N ARG A 201 8.55 -4.33 -8.28
CA ARG A 201 9.24 -4.31 -6.97
C ARG A 201 8.56 -3.38 -5.95
N VAL A 202 8.04 -2.23 -6.39
CA VAL A 202 7.31 -1.26 -5.55
C VAL A 202 5.96 -1.80 -5.03
N LEU A 203 5.26 -2.65 -5.81
CA LEU A 203 4.04 -3.33 -5.35
C LEU A 203 4.35 -4.55 -4.46
N SER A 204 5.53 -5.17 -4.64
CA SER A 204 6.03 -6.21 -3.74
C SER A 204 6.33 -5.67 -2.33
N GLU A 205 6.64 -4.37 -2.21
CA GLU A 205 6.87 -3.68 -0.93
C GLU A 205 5.55 -3.31 -0.21
N GLN A 206 4.43 -3.22 -0.92
CA GLN A 206 3.10 -2.99 -0.35
C GLN A 206 2.49 -4.28 0.20
N GLN A 207 2.64 -4.51 1.51
CA GLN A 207 2.21 -5.74 2.18
C GLN A 207 0.70 -6.04 2.07
N ALA A 208 -0.15 -5.02 1.98
CA ALA A 208 -1.61 -5.18 1.90
C ALA A 208 -2.04 -5.84 0.57
N ASP A 209 -1.50 -5.38 -0.55
CA ASP A 209 -1.83 -5.93 -1.88
C ASP A 209 -1.25 -7.33 -2.07
N ARG A 210 -0.08 -7.59 -1.49
CA ARG A 210 0.52 -8.93 -1.48
C ARG A 210 -0.35 -9.95 -0.73
N GLN A 211 -0.97 -9.57 0.37
CA GLN A 211 -1.86 -10.45 1.12
C GLN A 211 -3.17 -10.72 0.37
N LEU A 212 -3.76 -9.71 -0.27
CA LEU A 212 -4.95 -9.89 -1.09
C LEU A 212 -4.68 -10.79 -2.31
N VAL A 213 -3.51 -10.68 -2.96
CA VAL A 213 -3.12 -11.63 -4.02
C VAL A 213 -2.94 -13.05 -3.48
N LYS A 214 -2.37 -13.23 -2.29
CA LYS A 214 -2.31 -14.57 -1.69
C LYS A 214 -3.71 -15.14 -1.45
N MET A 215 -4.64 -14.31 -0.97
CA MET A 215 -6.03 -14.72 -0.75
C MET A 215 -6.73 -15.11 -2.06
N THR A 216 -6.58 -14.31 -3.13
CA THR A 216 -7.17 -14.64 -4.44
C THR A 216 -6.54 -15.90 -5.05
N LEU A 217 -5.21 -16.07 -5.00
CA LEU A 217 -4.54 -17.28 -5.51
C LEU A 217 -5.01 -18.54 -4.80
N ILE A 218 -5.26 -18.48 -3.49
CA ILE A 218 -5.80 -19.64 -2.79
C ILE A 218 -7.23 -19.94 -3.23
N GLN A 219 -8.05 -18.92 -3.51
CA GLN A 219 -9.36 -19.17 -4.11
C GLN A 219 -9.27 -19.85 -5.48
N VAL A 220 -8.27 -19.53 -6.30
CA VAL A 220 -8.01 -20.24 -7.58
C VAL A 220 -7.76 -21.73 -7.34
N VAL A 221 -6.92 -22.06 -6.36
CA VAL A 221 -6.62 -23.46 -6.01
C VAL A 221 -7.88 -24.16 -5.48
N LEU A 222 -8.62 -23.50 -4.58
CA LEU A 222 -9.85 -24.04 -4.02
C LEU A 222 -10.91 -24.31 -5.10
N VAL A 223 -11.14 -23.38 -6.03
CA VAL A 223 -12.15 -23.58 -7.09
C VAL A 223 -11.76 -24.72 -8.01
N ALA A 224 -10.47 -24.84 -8.38
CA ALA A 224 -9.99 -25.92 -9.24
C ALA A 224 -10.16 -27.30 -8.59
N VAL A 225 -9.79 -27.43 -7.31
CA VAL A 225 -9.86 -28.71 -6.58
C VAL A 225 -11.29 -29.08 -6.20
N CYS A 226 -12.11 -28.11 -5.79
CA CYS A 226 -13.43 -28.38 -5.22
C CYS A 226 -14.55 -28.40 -6.26
N ILE A 227 -14.47 -27.57 -7.32
CA ILE A 227 -15.51 -27.47 -8.36
C ILE A 227 -15.14 -28.26 -9.62
N GLY A 228 -13.84 -28.37 -9.95
CA GLY A 228 -13.35 -29.12 -11.12
C GLY A 228 -13.88 -30.55 -11.22
N PRO A 229 -13.82 -31.39 -10.17
CA PRO A 229 -14.33 -32.76 -10.21
C PRO A 229 -15.84 -32.84 -10.51
N SER A 230 -16.61 -31.89 -9.98
CA SER A 230 -18.05 -31.78 -10.27
C SER A 230 -18.30 -31.40 -11.73
N GLY A 231 -17.46 -30.57 -12.33
CA GLY A 231 -17.50 -30.29 -13.77
C GLY A 231 -17.27 -31.54 -14.62
N ILE A 232 -16.27 -32.35 -14.26
CA ILE A 232 -15.92 -33.58 -14.99
C ILE A 232 -17.07 -34.59 -14.97
N ILE A 233 -17.69 -34.84 -13.79
CA ILE A 233 -18.79 -35.80 -13.70
C ILE A 233 -20.04 -35.33 -14.46
N ASN A 234 -20.33 -34.03 -14.45
CA ASN A 234 -21.45 -33.47 -15.22
C ASN A 234 -21.18 -33.52 -16.73
N ALA A 235 -19.94 -33.28 -17.16
CA ALA A 235 -19.53 -33.43 -18.56
C ALA A 235 -19.71 -34.88 -19.03
N TYR A 236 -19.21 -35.82 -18.22
CA TYR A 236 -19.37 -37.24 -18.47
C TYR A 236 -20.84 -37.66 -18.55
N GLY A 237 -21.68 -37.16 -17.63
CA GLY A 237 -23.12 -37.39 -17.63
C GLY A 237 -23.80 -36.90 -18.91
N LEU A 238 -23.41 -35.72 -19.42
CA LEU A 238 -23.95 -35.16 -20.66
C LEU A 238 -23.52 -35.98 -21.88
N ILE A 239 -22.23 -36.32 -22.00
CA ILE A 239 -21.67 -37.10 -23.12
C ILE A 239 -22.28 -38.50 -23.18
N THR A 240 -22.56 -39.11 -22.02
CA THR A 240 -23.09 -40.48 -21.92
C THR A 240 -24.60 -40.56 -21.79
N SER A 241 -25.32 -39.44 -21.99
CA SER A 241 -26.78 -39.37 -21.82
C SER A 241 -27.56 -40.29 -22.77
N GLY A 242 -27.04 -40.56 -23.97
CA GLY A 242 -27.63 -41.50 -24.94
C GLY A 242 -27.19 -42.96 -24.78
N VAL A 243 -26.35 -43.28 -23.79
CA VAL A 243 -25.80 -44.63 -23.58
C VAL A 243 -26.63 -45.38 -22.54
N SER A 244 -27.04 -46.61 -22.85
CA SER A 244 -27.67 -47.51 -21.86
C SER A 244 -26.65 -47.91 -20.78
N LYS A 245 -26.97 -47.63 -19.51
CA LYS A 245 -26.09 -47.86 -18.36
C LYS A 245 -26.62 -49.00 -17.51
N GLY A 246 -25.80 -50.01 -17.26
CA GLY A 246 -26.12 -51.07 -16.30
C GLY A 246 -26.22 -50.55 -14.87
N THR A 247 -26.90 -51.31 -14.00
CA THR A 247 -27.17 -50.94 -12.60
C THR A 247 -25.90 -50.65 -11.81
N ASP A 248 -24.85 -51.46 -11.98
CA ASP A 248 -23.57 -51.27 -11.28
C ASP A 248 -22.88 -49.97 -11.68
N ARG A 249 -22.89 -49.65 -12.98
CA ARG A 249 -22.36 -48.39 -13.50
C ARG A 249 -23.14 -47.20 -12.94
N LEU A 250 -24.48 -47.27 -12.90
CA LEU A 250 -25.31 -46.21 -12.32
C LEU A 250 -25.03 -46.02 -10.83
N ASN A 251 -24.81 -47.11 -10.08
CA ASN A 251 -24.45 -47.05 -8.66
C ASN A 251 -23.09 -46.38 -8.44
N ILE A 252 -22.10 -46.67 -9.28
CA ILE A 252 -20.78 -46.01 -9.25
C ILE A 252 -20.91 -44.52 -9.58
N GLU A 253 -21.64 -44.17 -10.64
CA GLU A 253 -21.86 -42.78 -11.03
C GLU A 253 -22.56 -41.96 -9.94
N ASN A 254 -23.59 -42.53 -9.30
CA ASN A 254 -24.30 -41.91 -8.17
C ASN A 254 -23.41 -41.72 -6.94
N PHE A 255 -22.54 -42.69 -6.65
CA PHE A 255 -21.57 -42.58 -5.57
C PHE A 255 -20.55 -41.46 -5.83
N ILE A 256 -19.95 -41.44 -7.03
CA ILE A 256 -18.99 -40.41 -7.43
C ILE A 256 -19.64 -39.03 -7.40
N SER A 257 -20.85 -38.88 -7.96
CA SER A 257 -21.62 -37.62 -7.92
C SER A 257 -21.94 -37.16 -6.49
N SER A 258 -22.19 -38.11 -5.59
CA SER A 258 -22.39 -37.80 -4.17
C SER A 258 -21.12 -37.26 -3.52
N MET A 259 -19.98 -37.90 -3.81
CA MET A 259 -18.67 -37.51 -3.28
C MET A 259 -18.18 -36.18 -3.84
N THR A 260 -18.22 -35.99 -5.16
CA THR A 260 -17.79 -34.73 -5.81
C THR A 260 -18.64 -33.55 -5.37
N SER A 261 -19.94 -33.75 -5.15
CA SER A 261 -20.78 -32.69 -4.61
C SER A 261 -20.44 -32.31 -3.17
N LEU A 262 -20.07 -33.26 -2.29
CA LEU A 262 -19.58 -32.95 -0.94
C LEU A 262 -18.26 -32.16 -1.02
N ILE A 263 -17.37 -32.56 -1.93
CA ILE A 263 -16.12 -31.84 -2.22
C ILE A 263 -16.42 -30.40 -2.70
N SER A 264 -17.44 -30.20 -3.54
CA SER A 264 -17.83 -28.85 -3.95
C SER A 264 -18.32 -27.97 -2.80
N PHE A 265 -18.96 -28.53 -1.76
CA PHE A 265 -19.31 -27.76 -0.55
C PHE A 265 -18.09 -27.28 0.25
N LEU A 266 -16.91 -27.90 0.08
CA LEU A 266 -15.66 -27.42 0.68
C LEU A 266 -15.21 -26.07 0.10
N TYR A 267 -15.54 -25.78 -1.17
CA TYR A 267 -15.27 -24.46 -1.76
C TYR A 267 -15.99 -23.36 -0.98
N PHE A 268 -17.29 -23.56 -0.75
CA PHE A 268 -18.16 -22.57 -0.11
C PHE A 268 -17.79 -22.38 1.37
N SER A 269 -17.24 -23.40 2.04
CA SER A 269 -16.93 -23.37 3.49
C SER A 269 -15.46 -23.09 3.84
N GLY A 270 -14.52 -23.41 2.95
CA GLY A 270 -13.08 -23.42 3.25
C GLY A 270 -12.39 -22.06 3.20
N SER A 271 -13.03 -21.04 2.63
CA SER A 271 -12.37 -19.76 2.30
C SER A 271 -11.78 -19.03 3.52
N CYS A 272 -12.50 -18.99 4.64
CA CYS A 272 -12.06 -18.32 5.88
C CYS A 272 -10.80 -18.96 6.48
N TYR A 273 -10.76 -20.28 6.56
CA TYR A 273 -9.64 -21.03 7.13
C TYR A 273 -8.37 -20.85 6.29
N MET A 274 -8.53 -20.83 4.97
CA MET A 274 -7.43 -20.54 4.07
C MET A 274 -6.92 -19.10 4.20
N PHE A 275 -7.80 -18.13 4.45
CA PHE A 275 -7.41 -16.74 4.72
C PHE A 275 -6.71 -16.57 6.07
N LEU A 276 -7.13 -17.31 7.09
CA LEU A 276 -6.44 -17.37 8.39
C LEU A 276 -5.01 -17.91 8.26
N ILE A 277 -4.80 -18.93 7.44
CA ILE A 277 -3.46 -19.49 7.22
C ILE A 277 -2.59 -18.50 6.44
N SER A 278 -3.14 -17.84 5.41
CA SER A 278 -2.35 -17.11 4.43
C SER A 278 -2.12 -15.62 4.73
N SER A 279 -3.00 -14.98 5.52
CA SER A 279 -2.97 -13.54 5.78
C SER A 279 -2.83 -13.22 7.27
N SER A 280 -1.67 -12.67 7.66
CA SER A 280 -1.43 -12.21 9.04
C SER A 280 -2.39 -11.09 9.45
N ARG A 281 -2.72 -10.19 8.52
CA ARG A 281 -3.65 -9.08 8.76
C ARG A 281 -5.08 -9.60 8.96
N PHE A 282 -5.48 -10.63 8.21
CA PHE A 282 -6.77 -11.29 8.44
C PHE A 282 -6.80 -11.99 9.81
N ARG A 283 -5.71 -12.67 10.21
CA ARG A 283 -5.60 -13.24 11.57
C ARG A 283 -5.69 -12.19 12.67
N GLN A 284 -4.98 -11.08 12.53
CA GLN A 284 -5.02 -9.97 13.49
C GLN A 284 -6.43 -9.36 13.57
N ALA A 285 -7.10 -9.17 12.43
CA ALA A 285 -8.48 -8.71 12.35
C ALA A 285 -9.45 -9.66 13.07
N VAL A 286 -9.35 -10.96 12.82
CA VAL A 286 -10.17 -11.98 13.48
C VAL A 286 -9.90 -11.99 14.98
N LYS A 287 -8.63 -12.01 15.40
CA LYS A 287 -8.24 -11.98 16.82
C LYS A 287 -8.79 -10.72 17.50
N GLY A 288 -8.64 -9.55 16.89
CA GLY A 288 -9.18 -8.29 17.41
C GLY A 288 -10.69 -8.31 17.59
N ARG A 289 -11.44 -8.92 16.66
CA ARG A 289 -12.91 -8.98 16.71
C ARG A 289 -13.45 -10.07 17.64
N ILE A 290 -12.87 -11.27 17.61
CA ILE A 290 -13.22 -12.34 18.55
C ILE A 290 -12.93 -11.89 19.98
N LEU A 291 -11.79 -11.23 20.22
CA LEU A 291 -11.46 -10.69 21.54
C LEU A 291 -12.35 -9.52 21.95
N PHE A 292 -12.77 -8.66 21.03
CA PHE A 292 -13.77 -7.61 21.31
C PHE A 292 -15.12 -8.22 21.73
N TRP A 293 -15.57 -9.28 21.04
CA TRP A 293 -16.83 -9.96 21.34
C TRP A 293 -16.77 -10.78 22.63
N LEU A 294 -15.65 -11.47 22.89
CA LEU A 294 -15.39 -12.16 24.15
C LEU A 294 -15.25 -11.19 25.33
N ARG A 295 -14.69 -9.98 25.13
CA ARG A 295 -14.60 -8.93 26.16
C ARG A 295 -15.91 -8.24 26.47
N SER A 296 -16.86 -8.21 25.53
CA SER A 296 -18.22 -7.78 25.87
C SER A 296 -18.87 -8.68 26.93
N ASN A 297 -18.32 -9.88 27.19
CA ASN A 297 -18.89 -10.88 28.10
C ASN A 297 -17.94 -11.45 29.18
N GLN A 298 -16.66 -11.08 29.30
CA GLN A 298 -15.78 -11.58 30.39
C GLN A 298 -14.75 -10.59 30.93
N ILE A 299 -14.78 -10.42 32.26
CA ILE A 299 -13.80 -9.78 33.14
C ILE A 299 -12.69 -10.80 33.42
N VAL A 300 -11.41 -10.41 33.30
CA VAL A 300 -10.26 -11.30 33.59
C VAL A 300 -9.45 -10.71 34.74
N ALA A 301 -9.27 -11.50 35.79
CA ALA A 301 -8.51 -11.15 36.97
C ALA A 301 -7.00 -11.35 36.78
N VAL A 302 -6.19 -10.48 37.38
CA VAL A 302 -4.72 -10.55 37.39
C VAL A 302 -4.24 -10.64 38.83
N GLN A 303 -3.44 -11.67 39.11
CA GLN A 303 -2.77 -11.94 40.38
C GLN A 303 -1.46 -11.12 40.44
N GLN A 304 -1.25 -10.34 41.49
CA GLN A 304 0.06 -9.81 41.88
C GLN A 304 0.27 -9.97 43.39
N PRO A 305 1.48 -10.32 43.84
CA PRO A 305 1.80 -10.41 45.25
C PRO A 305 2.10 -9.00 45.77
N ILE A 306 1.42 -8.58 46.82
CA ILE A 306 1.81 -7.39 47.60
C ILE A 306 2.16 -7.91 49.00
N ASN A 307 3.46 -7.88 49.32
CA ASN A 307 3.93 -7.99 50.69
C ASN A 307 3.64 -6.65 51.37
N GLU A 308 2.67 -6.63 52.29
CA GLU A 308 2.69 -5.91 53.58
C GLU A 308 1.29 -5.84 54.22
N ALA A 309 1.26 -5.93 55.55
CA ALA A 309 0.13 -5.95 56.50
C ALA A 309 -0.60 -7.31 56.69
N GLU A 310 -0.11 -8.10 57.66
CA GLU A 310 -0.58 -9.45 58.05
C GLU A 310 -1.98 -9.55 58.69
N PHE A 311 -2.76 -8.47 58.76
CA PHE A 311 -3.95 -8.41 59.64
C PHE A 311 -5.31 -8.19 58.95
N LEU A 312 -5.32 -7.99 57.61
CA LEU A 312 -6.55 -7.72 56.85
C LEU A 312 -6.62 -8.61 55.60
N LYS A 313 -7.60 -9.52 55.53
CA LYS A 313 -7.85 -10.35 54.33
C LYS A 313 -9.10 -9.87 53.61
N ILE A 314 -8.94 -9.48 52.35
CA ILE A 314 -10.01 -8.93 51.53
C ILE A 314 -10.30 -9.87 50.36
N TYR A 315 -11.57 -10.23 50.18
CA TYR A 315 -12.07 -11.05 49.09
C TYR A 315 -12.97 -10.19 48.19
N ARG A 316 -12.58 -9.99 46.93
CA ARG A 316 -13.42 -9.33 45.91
C ARG A 316 -14.24 -10.41 45.21
N VAL A 317 -15.56 -10.21 45.16
CA VAL A 317 -16.50 -11.13 44.52
C VAL A 317 -17.09 -10.44 43.30
N GLU A 318 -16.58 -10.77 42.11
CA GLU A 318 -17.18 -10.36 40.84
C GLU A 318 -17.70 -11.61 40.13
N ASN A 319 -19.01 -11.62 39.84
CA ASN A 319 -19.74 -12.63 39.06
C ASN A 319 -19.17 -14.06 39.17
N LEU A 320 -19.52 -14.74 40.28
CA LEU A 320 -19.37 -16.19 40.52
C LEU A 320 -17.95 -16.77 40.31
N ARG A 321 -16.96 -16.26 41.07
CA ARG A 321 -15.88 -17.04 41.71
C ARG A 321 -15.09 -16.16 42.70
N VAL A 322 -14.84 -16.68 43.91
CA VAL A 322 -14.08 -15.99 44.98
C VAL A 322 -12.58 -16.02 44.64
N GLN A 323 -11.90 -14.86 44.61
CA GLN A 323 -10.44 -14.81 44.57
C GLN A 323 -9.87 -14.84 46.00
N GLU A 324 -9.12 -15.89 46.33
CA GLU A 324 -8.29 -15.96 47.54
C GLU A 324 -6.96 -15.25 47.30
N LEU A 325 -6.70 -14.14 48.02
CA LEU A 325 -5.36 -13.61 48.24
C LEU A 325 -4.81 -14.25 49.52
N ARG A 326 -4.03 -15.34 49.39
CA ARG A 326 -3.38 -15.99 50.55
C ARG A 326 -2.06 -15.31 50.88
N ALA A 327 -1.95 -14.81 52.11
CA ALA A 327 -0.68 -14.65 52.83
C ALA A 327 -0.58 -15.72 53.94
N CYS A 328 0.66 -16.11 54.23
CA CYS A 328 1.16 -17.24 55.02
C CYS A 328 0.29 -17.78 56.18
N LYS A 329 0.28 -19.11 56.35
CA LYS A 329 -0.30 -19.80 57.52
C LYS A 329 0.64 -19.68 58.72
N GLN A 330 0.24 -18.92 59.73
CA GLN A 330 0.58 -19.24 61.12
C GLN A 330 -0.70 -19.21 61.97
N ALA A 331 -0.79 -20.20 62.87
CA ALA A 331 -1.93 -20.42 63.73
C ALA A 331 -1.95 -19.35 64.84
N THR A 332 -2.93 -18.45 64.80
CA THR A 332 -3.24 -17.53 65.89
C THR A 332 -4.75 -17.50 66.14
N ASP A 333 -5.13 -17.42 67.42
CA ASP A 333 -6.49 -17.53 67.95
C ASP A 333 -7.56 -16.78 67.16
N LEU A 334 -8.59 -17.52 66.71
CA LEU A 334 -9.71 -17.01 65.88
C LEU A 334 -10.80 -16.26 66.67
N SER A 335 -10.61 -15.96 67.96
CA SER A 335 -11.70 -15.42 68.80
C SER A 335 -12.00 -13.92 68.62
N ASN A 336 -11.08 -13.16 68.01
CA ASN A 336 -11.19 -11.69 67.87
C ASN A 336 -11.46 -11.21 66.44
N GLU A 337 -11.52 -12.13 65.47
CA GLU A 337 -11.70 -11.79 64.06
C GLU A 337 -13.18 -11.60 63.70
N ARG A 338 -13.49 -10.56 62.92
CA ARG A 338 -14.84 -10.31 62.41
C ARG A 338 -14.85 -10.23 60.88
N LEU A 339 -15.86 -10.85 60.29
CA LEU A 339 -16.15 -10.76 58.85
C LEU A 339 -17.27 -9.76 58.61
N ILE A 340 -17.07 -8.89 57.63
CA ILE A 340 -18.00 -7.85 57.23
C ILE A 340 -18.18 -7.90 55.72
N LEU A 341 -19.44 -7.71 55.25
CA LEU A 341 -19.76 -7.57 53.85
C LEU A 341 -19.96 -6.09 53.60
N LEU A 342 -19.19 -5.56 52.66
CA LEU A 342 -19.36 -4.22 52.16
C LEU A 342 -20.03 -4.35 50.81
N TYR A 343 -21.11 -3.62 50.63
CA TYR A 343 -21.79 -3.59 49.35
C TYR A 343 -22.11 -2.16 48.93
N SER A 344 -22.16 -1.95 47.62
CA SER A 344 -22.52 -0.67 47.03
C SER A 344 -23.39 -0.90 45.80
N ASN A 345 -24.47 -0.13 45.70
CA ASN A 345 -25.34 -0.10 44.53
C ASN A 345 -24.71 0.73 43.40
N SER A 346 -25.06 0.44 42.15
CA SER A 346 -24.43 1.02 40.95
C SER A 346 -24.50 2.55 40.89
N ASN A 347 -25.47 3.14 41.60
CA ASN A 347 -25.76 4.57 41.56
C ASN A 347 -25.28 5.32 42.83
N GLU A 348 -24.70 4.62 43.80
CA GLU A 348 -24.20 5.21 45.06
C GLU A 348 -22.70 4.97 45.20
N ASN A 349 -21.92 6.03 45.44
CA ASN A 349 -20.48 5.93 45.76
C ASN A 349 -20.21 5.69 47.26
N VAL A 350 -21.24 5.30 48.02
CA VAL A 350 -21.13 5.03 49.45
C VAL A 350 -21.16 3.52 49.66
N TRP A 351 -20.21 3.01 50.45
CA TRP A 351 -20.16 1.61 50.87
C TRP A 351 -21.08 1.41 52.08
N HIS A 352 -22.05 0.51 51.95
CA HIS A 352 -22.88 0.06 53.05
C HIS A 352 -22.24 -1.15 53.72
N ILE A 353 -22.32 -1.18 55.05
CA ILE A 353 -21.71 -2.22 55.87
C ILE A 353 -22.78 -3.16 56.39
N ASP A 354 -22.72 -4.43 55.99
CA ASP A 354 -23.44 -5.50 56.66
C ASP A 354 -22.52 -6.26 57.61
N THR A 355 -22.93 -6.27 58.88
CA THR A 355 -22.18 -6.92 59.98
C THR A 355 -22.75 -8.28 60.36
N ASN A 356 -23.84 -8.72 59.71
CA ASN A 356 -24.59 -9.93 60.06
C ASN A 356 -24.39 -11.07 59.05
N ILE A 357 -23.18 -11.27 58.53
CA ILE A 357 -22.91 -12.47 57.73
C ILE A 357 -22.81 -13.69 58.66
N ARG A 358 -23.68 -14.67 58.46
CA ARG A 358 -23.54 -16.00 59.08
C ARG A 358 -22.70 -16.89 58.15
N LEU A 359 -21.59 -17.42 58.65
CA LEU A 359 -20.79 -18.41 57.93
C LEU A 359 -21.45 -19.78 58.07
N ILE A 360 -21.61 -20.48 56.95
CA ILE A 360 -21.93 -21.92 56.95
C ILE A 360 -20.60 -22.63 56.75
N ASP A 361 -20.06 -23.19 57.83
CA ASP A 361 -18.80 -23.92 57.78
C ASP A 361 -19.00 -25.22 56.98
N SER A 362 -18.38 -25.28 55.80
CA SER A 362 -18.22 -26.53 55.07
C SER A 362 -17.08 -27.31 55.74
N LYS A 363 -17.28 -28.61 56.00
CA LYS A 363 -16.26 -29.49 56.59
C LYS A 363 -14.94 -29.58 55.78
N LEU A 364 -14.89 -28.99 54.59
CA LEU A 364 -13.68 -28.85 53.76
C LEU A 364 -12.98 -27.51 54.07
N HIS A 365 -11.79 -27.61 54.66
CA HIS A 365 -11.05 -26.55 55.37
C HIS A 365 -10.69 -25.24 54.62
N ASP A 366 -11.13 -25.03 53.40
CA ASP A 366 -10.68 -23.89 52.57
C ASP A 366 -11.84 -23.16 51.84
N ILE A 367 -13.12 -23.44 52.16
CA ILE A 367 -14.26 -22.79 51.49
C ILE A 367 -15.22 -22.21 52.52
N ILE A 368 -15.29 -20.87 52.55
CA ILE A 368 -16.25 -20.12 53.35
C ILE A 368 -17.50 -19.88 52.49
N THR A 369 -18.65 -20.34 52.97
CA THR A 369 -19.94 -20.22 52.26
C THR A 369 -20.88 -19.32 53.04
N THR A 370 -21.49 -18.34 52.39
CA THR A 370 -22.37 -17.35 53.04
C THR A 370 -23.61 -17.13 52.19
N ASP A 371 -24.79 -17.18 52.80
CA ASP A 371 -26.04 -16.86 52.12
C ASP A 371 -26.21 -15.34 52.04
N ILE A 372 -26.07 -14.80 50.83
CA ILE A 372 -26.31 -13.38 50.55
C ILE A 372 -27.74 -13.24 50.01
N GLN A 373 -28.59 -12.51 50.72
CA GLN A 373 -30.01 -12.35 50.37
C GLN A 373 -30.24 -11.48 49.12
N TYR A 374 -29.30 -10.58 48.80
CA TYR A 374 -29.42 -9.63 47.69
C TYR A 374 -28.14 -9.54 46.87
N LEU A 375 -28.27 -9.60 45.54
CA LEU A 375 -27.13 -9.46 44.64
C LEU A 375 -26.80 -7.97 44.44
N HIS A 376 -25.68 -7.52 45.02
CA HIS A 376 -25.21 -6.14 44.86
C HIS A 376 -24.18 -6.02 43.74
N SER A 377 -24.18 -4.87 43.06
CA SER A 377 -23.29 -4.58 41.92
C SER A 377 -21.80 -4.54 42.26
N ARG A 378 -21.47 -4.18 43.51
CA ARG A 378 -20.10 -4.14 44.04
C ARG A 378 -20.11 -4.75 45.44
N MET A 379 -19.28 -5.76 45.67
CA MET A 379 -19.17 -6.44 46.96
C MET A 379 -17.72 -6.72 47.34
N ILE A 380 -17.38 -6.42 48.59
CA ILE A 380 -16.08 -6.70 49.19
C ILE A 380 -16.32 -7.37 50.54
N VAL A 381 -15.74 -8.55 50.74
CA VAL A 381 -15.77 -9.22 52.04
C VAL A 381 -14.44 -8.97 52.72
N VAL A 382 -14.50 -8.44 53.93
CA VAL A 382 -13.32 -8.09 54.71
C VAL A 382 -13.30 -8.88 56.01
N ARG A 383 -12.18 -9.54 56.25
CA ARG A 383 -11.83 -10.13 57.54
C ARG A 383 -10.81 -9.24 58.21
N TYR A 384 -11.15 -8.71 59.39
CA TYR A 384 -10.30 -7.80 60.15
C TYR A 384 -10.38 -8.08 61.66
N ASP A 385 -9.34 -7.67 62.39
CA ASP A 385 -9.31 -7.73 63.86
C ASP A 385 -9.97 -6.49 64.47
N LYS A 386 -10.98 -6.71 65.32
CA LYS A 386 -11.77 -5.67 65.97
C LYS A 386 -10.97 -4.87 67.01
N GLN A 387 -9.93 -5.43 67.60
CA GLN A 387 -9.13 -4.75 68.64
C GLN A 387 -8.18 -3.71 68.05
N LEU A 388 -7.69 -3.96 66.83
CA LEU A 388 -6.66 -3.14 66.19
C LEU A 388 -7.24 -2.04 65.29
N MET A 389 -8.47 -2.20 64.79
CA MET A 389 -9.03 -1.28 63.79
C MET A 389 -10.51 -0.96 64.06
N SER A 390 -10.83 0.34 64.14
CA SER A 390 -12.22 0.79 64.26
C SER A 390 -12.97 0.76 62.91
N LEU A 391 -14.30 0.59 62.94
CA LEU A 391 -15.16 0.60 61.74
C LEU A 391 -15.00 1.86 60.86
N LYS A 392 -14.73 3.01 61.48
CA LYS A 392 -14.52 4.28 60.74
C LYS A 392 -13.17 4.30 60.02
N GLN A 393 -12.10 3.84 60.67
CA GLN A 393 -10.78 3.72 60.04
C GLN A 393 -10.81 2.71 58.90
N LEU A 394 -11.52 1.59 59.11
CA LEU A 394 -11.74 0.58 58.08
C LEU A 394 -12.38 1.20 56.83
N GLN A 395 -13.45 2.00 56.97
CA GLN A 395 -14.08 2.70 55.84
C GLN A 395 -13.14 3.64 55.09
N THR A 396 -12.25 4.36 55.79
CA THR A 396 -11.26 5.25 55.15
C THR A 396 -10.17 4.46 54.42
N ILE A 397 -9.70 3.35 55.01
CA ILE A 397 -8.72 2.47 54.37
C ILE A 397 -9.34 1.80 53.14
N LEU A 398 -10.60 1.39 53.20
CA LEU A 398 -11.30 0.74 52.09
C LEU A 398 -11.48 1.65 50.89
N SER A 399 -11.76 2.93 51.09
CA SER A 399 -11.86 3.88 49.97
C SER A 399 -10.51 4.13 49.30
N LEU A 400 -9.42 4.20 50.08
CA LEU A 400 -8.05 4.25 49.56
C LEU A 400 -7.66 2.93 48.86
N PHE A 401 -8.06 1.80 49.43
CA PHE A 401 -7.74 0.48 48.89
C PHE A 401 -8.51 0.20 47.58
N GLU A 402 -9.78 0.61 47.48
CA GLU A 402 -10.56 0.58 46.24
C GLU A 402 -9.88 1.41 45.15
N GLN A 403 -9.35 2.59 45.49
CA GLN A 403 -8.57 3.39 44.55
C GLN A 403 -7.33 2.63 44.07
N THR A 404 -6.60 1.95 44.96
CA THR A 404 -5.42 1.16 44.57
C THR A 404 -5.76 -0.10 43.78
N LEU A 405 -6.85 -0.81 44.10
CA LEU A 405 -7.28 -2.02 43.41
C LEU A 405 -7.79 -1.73 41.99
N ASN A 406 -8.40 -0.57 41.79
CA ASN A 406 -8.92 -0.17 40.49
C ASN A 406 -7.85 0.48 39.61
N GLN A 407 -6.74 0.97 40.18
CA GLN A 407 -5.62 1.56 39.45
C GLN A 407 -4.62 0.49 38.98
N ARG A 408 -4.14 0.66 37.75
CA ARG A 408 -3.14 -0.20 37.10
C ARG A 408 -2.10 0.69 36.44
N SER A 409 -0.84 0.30 36.52
CA SER A 409 0.24 0.97 35.80
C SER A 409 0.23 0.54 34.33
N ALA A 410 0.24 1.52 33.45
CA ALA A 410 0.26 1.35 32.02
C ALA A 410 1.41 2.13 31.42
N THR A 411 2.03 1.56 30.40
CA THR A 411 3.20 2.13 29.74
C THR A 411 2.87 2.35 28.27
N LEU A 412 3.07 3.59 27.83
CA LEU A 412 2.99 4.02 26.45
C LEU A 412 4.38 3.93 25.81
N ILE A 413 4.48 3.26 24.68
CA ILE A 413 5.73 3.05 23.94
C ILE A 413 5.51 3.52 22.51
N LEU A 414 6.31 4.49 22.05
CA LEU A 414 6.31 4.95 20.66
C LEU A 414 7.58 4.47 19.95
N ARG A 415 7.43 3.81 18.79
CA ARG A 415 8.55 3.35 17.96
C ARG A 415 8.39 3.76 16.51
N HIS A 416 9.50 4.06 15.85
CA HIS A 416 9.59 4.31 14.41
C HIS A 416 10.08 3.06 13.68
N ARG A 417 9.64 2.86 12.44
CA ARG A 417 10.08 1.72 11.63
C ARG A 417 11.51 1.93 11.11
N SER A 418 12.34 0.89 11.16
CA SER A 418 13.79 0.96 10.88
C SER A 418 14.16 1.53 9.51
N LEU A 419 13.36 1.21 8.48
CA LEU A 419 13.65 1.56 7.09
C LEU A 419 12.82 2.75 6.61
N ILE A 420 11.74 3.11 7.32
CA ILE A 420 10.79 4.13 6.93
C ILE A 420 10.37 4.89 8.19
N PRO A 421 11.04 6.01 8.51
CA PRO A 421 10.77 6.75 9.75
C PRO A 421 9.38 7.42 9.78
N ASN A 422 8.71 7.51 8.63
CA ASN A 422 7.34 8.01 8.50
C ASN A 422 6.29 7.04 9.05
N GLU A 423 6.63 5.77 9.32
CA GLU A 423 5.70 4.82 9.93
C GLU A 423 6.00 4.72 11.42
N ILE A 424 4.98 5.02 12.23
CA ILE A 424 5.06 4.95 13.69
C ILE A 424 4.10 3.90 14.24
N CYS A 425 4.51 3.28 15.35
CA CYS A 425 3.68 2.40 16.16
C CYS A 425 3.65 2.93 17.59
N LEU A 426 2.47 3.31 18.07
CA LEU A 426 2.21 3.63 19.47
C LEU A 426 1.53 2.44 20.14
N THR A 427 2.08 1.98 21.24
CA THR A 427 1.52 0.87 22.03
C THR A 427 1.19 1.34 23.45
N CYS A 428 0.02 1.02 23.97
CA CYS A 428 -0.33 1.18 25.39
C CYS A 428 -0.51 -0.20 26.01
N CYS A 429 0.31 -0.55 27.00
CA CYS A 429 0.33 -1.88 27.60
C CYS A 429 0.50 -1.84 29.11
N SER A 430 0.27 -2.95 29.82
CA SER A 430 0.63 -3.02 31.24
C SER A 430 2.15 -3.02 31.41
N THR A 431 2.64 -2.33 32.44
CA THR A 431 4.07 -2.24 32.78
C THR A 431 4.72 -3.63 32.94
N GLN A 432 3.97 -4.65 33.38
CA GLN A 432 4.49 -6.01 33.55
C GLN A 432 4.85 -6.72 32.23
N ARG A 433 4.39 -6.20 31.08
CA ARG A 433 4.50 -6.87 29.77
C ARG A 433 5.37 -6.12 28.77
N ILE A 434 6.08 -5.10 29.22
CA ILE A 434 6.93 -4.24 28.38
C ILE A 434 7.92 -5.10 27.59
N ASP A 435 8.66 -5.99 28.24
CA ASP A 435 9.73 -6.77 27.59
C ASP A 435 9.21 -7.71 26.49
N THR A 436 8.05 -8.33 26.70
CA THR A 436 7.46 -9.22 25.69
C THR A 436 7.02 -8.42 24.47
N ILE A 437 6.40 -7.27 24.70
CA ILE A 437 5.85 -6.42 23.65
C ILE A 437 6.97 -5.71 22.88
N ASP A 438 8.00 -5.22 23.57
CA ASP A 438 9.15 -4.59 22.93
C ASP A 438 9.90 -5.58 22.03
N ASN A 439 10.01 -6.85 22.46
CA ASN A 439 10.57 -7.92 21.61
C ASN A 439 9.71 -8.23 20.38
N ASP A 440 8.38 -8.18 20.50
CA ASP A 440 7.49 -8.40 19.36
C ASP A 440 7.53 -7.22 18.38
N ILE A 441 7.58 -5.98 18.87
CA ILE A 441 7.74 -4.77 18.05
C ILE A 441 9.10 -4.78 17.32
N LYS A 442 10.18 -5.24 17.98
CA LYS A 442 11.50 -5.43 17.35
C LYS A 442 11.45 -6.44 16.19
N LYS A 443 10.73 -7.56 16.34
CA LYS A 443 10.56 -8.55 15.26
C LYS A 443 9.84 -7.98 14.03
N GLU A 444 9.02 -6.95 14.21
CA GLU A 444 8.30 -6.26 13.14
C GLU A 444 9.12 -5.15 12.44
N ASN A 445 10.43 -5.06 12.75
CA ASN A 445 11.41 -4.10 12.22
C ASN A 445 11.18 -2.64 12.66
N TYR A 446 10.67 -2.42 13.87
CA TYR A 446 10.66 -1.11 14.51
C TYR A 446 11.96 -0.90 15.32
N THR A 447 12.59 0.27 15.16
CA THR A 447 13.89 0.62 15.75
C THR A 447 13.81 1.31 17.09
N ASN A 448 14.89 1.18 17.86
CA ASN A 448 15.06 1.66 19.23
C ASN A 448 15.73 3.05 19.33
N ASN A 449 15.80 3.82 18.24
CA ASN A 449 16.73 4.96 18.16
C ASN A 449 16.37 6.14 19.08
N ASP A 450 15.08 6.30 19.43
CA ASP A 450 14.61 7.27 20.43
C ASP A 450 13.63 6.54 21.39
N GLU A 451 14.07 6.22 22.62
CA GLU A 451 13.22 5.56 23.62
C GLU A 451 12.17 6.54 24.18
N GLN A 452 10.98 6.53 23.59
CA GLN A 452 9.84 7.29 24.08
C GLN A 452 8.88 6.39 24.83
N ILE A 453 9.21 6.16 26.10
CA ILE A 453 8.42 5.37 27.05
C ILE A 453 7.85 6.31 28.10
N LYS A 454 6.52 6.25 28.30
CA LYS A 454 5.83 7.06 29.32
C LYS A 454 4.87 6.22 30.12
N GLU A 455 5.03 6.24 31.44
CA GLU A 455 4.16 5.52 32.37
C GLU A 455 2.99 6.40 32.82
N ILE A 456 1.81 5.80 32.87
CA ILE A 456 0.56 6.43 33.32
C ILE A 456 -0.23 5.45 34.18
N ILE A 457 -1.02 5.98 35.11
CA ILE A 457 -1.90 5.19 35.97
C ILE A 457 -3.32 5.24 35.40
N LEU A 458 -3.89 4.08 35.11
CA LEU A 458 -5.18 3.92 34.45
C LEU A 458 -6.06 2.93 35.18
N GLN A 459 -7.37 3.03 34.98
CA GLN A 459 -8.33 2.03 35.43
C GLN A 459 -8.67 1.04 34.32
N GLU A 460 -8.96 -0.19 34.70
CA GLU A 460 -9.38 -1.21 33.74
C GLU A 460 -10.66 -0.75 33.01
N GLY A 461 -10.64 -0.76 31.67
CA GLY A 461 -11.77 -0.29 30.86
C GLY A 461 -11.91 1.24 30.75
N GLN A 462 -11.00 2.02 31.34
CA GLN A 462 -11.02 3.48 31.22
C GLN A 462 -10.91 3.91 29.76
N LEU A 463 -11.87 4.72 29.32
CA LEU A 463 -11.92 5.28 27.96
C LEU A 463 -10.93 6.44 27.83
N LEU A 464 -10.07 6.32 26.84
CA LEU A 464 -9.01 7.23 26.49
C LEU A 464 -9.17 7.71 25.05
N GLU A 465 -8.62 8.87 24.75
CA GLU A 465 -8.62 9.45 23.42
C GLU A 465 -7.22 9.86 23.01
N LEU A 466 -6.77 9.34 21.87
CA LEU A 466 -5.50 9.71 21.25
C LEU A 466 -5.71 10.89 20.30
N ARG A 467 -4.98 11.97 20.52
CA ARG A 467 -5.00 13.19 19.70
C ARG A 467 -3.59 13.54 19.24
N PHE A 468 -3.46 14.11 18.04
CA PHE A 468 -2.18 14.61 17.54
C PHE A 468 -2.13 16.14 17.65
N ARG A 469 -0.94 16.68 17.94
CA ARG A 469 -0.67 18.12 18.04
C ARG A 469 0.69 18.45 17.40
N GLY A 470 0.85 19.66 16.86
CA GLY A 470 2.12 20.12 16.31
C GLY A 470 2.24 19.89 14.80
N ASN A 471 3.48 19.86 14.27
CA ASN A 471 3.73 19.89 12.82
C ASN A 471 3.71 18.49 12.17
N VAL A 472 3.46 17.42 12.92
CA VAL A 472 3.48 16.03 12.44
C VAL A 472 2.09 15.42 12.67
N LEU A 473 1.42 14.99 11.59
CA LEU A 473 0.07 14.43 11.61
C LEU A 473 -0.04 13.14 10.78
N PRO A 474 -1.03 12.27 11.06
CA PRO A 474 -1.28 11.09 10.25
C PRO A 474 -1.85 11.45 8.85
N ILE A 475 -1.32 10.80 7.80
CA ILE A 475 -1.61 11.10 6.37
C ILE A 475 -3.10 10.97 6.01
N ASN A 476 -3.86 10.12 6.70
CA ASN A 476 -5.25 9.80 6.35
C ASN A 476 -6.31 10.71 7.00
N ASN A 477 -5.93 11.72 7.78
CA ASN A 477 -6.86 12.62 8.44
C ASN A 477 -6.70 14.06 7.96
N ASN A 478 -7.48 14.44 6.93
CA ASN A 478 -7.61 15.83 6.49
C ASN A 478 -8.24 16.75 7.56
N ASN A 479 -8.75 16.19 8.67
CA ASN A 479 -9.27 16.94 9.80
C ASN A 479 -8.27 16.83 10.97
N GLN A 480 -7.73 17.97 11.41
CA GLN A 480 -6.77 18.10 12.53
C GLN A 480 -7.31 17.65 13.91
N GLN A 481 -8.49 17.02 13.99
CA GLN A 481 -9.25 16.87 15.24
C GLN A 481 -9.95 15.51 15.45
N SER A 482 -9.68 14.47 14.66
CA SER A 482 -10.28 13.16 14.95
C SER A 482 -9.57 12.51 16.16
N ALA A 483 -10.13 12.71 17.35
CA ALA A 483 -9.76 11.95 18.54
C ALA A 483 -10.04 10.45 18.30
N ILE A 484 -9.04 9.60 18.55
CA ILE A 484 -9.16 8.15 18.37
C ILE A 484 -9.45 7.54 19.74
N PRO A 485 -10.68 7.08 20.00
CA PRO A 485 -11.03 6.50 21.29
C PRO A 485 -10.49 5.07 21.41
N PHE A 486 -9.93 4.73 22.55
CA PHE A 486 -9.55 3.37 22.93
C PHE A 486 -9.75 3.17 24.43
N ALA A 487 -9.87 1.92 24.88
CA ALA A 487 -10.01 1.61 26.30
C ALA A 487 -8.76 0.90 26.80
N PHE A 488 -8.29 1.27 27.99
CA PHE A 488 -7.15 0.61 28.60
C PHE A 488 -7.50 -0.79 29.11
N ASN A 489 -6.56 -1.71 28.95
CA ASN A 489 -6.67 -3.04 29.54
C ASN A 489 -5.32 -3.67 29.84
N THR A 490 -5.20 -4.26 31.02
CA THR A 490 -3.99 -4.90 31.51
C THR A 490 -3.51 -6.08 30.62
N ASN A 491 -4.46 -6.85 30.08
CA ASN A 491 -4.19 -8.11 29.36
C ASN A 491 -4.16 -7.98 27.83
N PHE A 492 -4.66 -6.89 27.23
CA PHE A 492 -4.46 -6.66 25.78
C PHE A 492 -3.87 -5.28 25.57
N PRO A 493 -2.62 -5.20 25.07
CA PRO A 493 -2.05 -3.94 24.68
C PRO A 493 -2.83 -3.34 23.51
N PHE A 494 -3.02 -2.03 23.55
CA PHE A 494 -3.53 -1.25 22.45
C PHE A 494 -2.37 -0.96 21.49
N PHE A 495 -2.56 -1.21 20.20
CA PHE A 495 -1.59 -0.87 19.15
C PHE A 495 -2.21 0.13 18.19
N PHE A 496 -1.44 1.16 17.85
CA PHE A 496 -1.82 2.18 16.90
C PHE A 496 -0.68 2.41 15.91
N GLU A 497 -0.88 1.92 14.69
CA GLU A 497 0.07 2.07 13.59
C GLU A 497 -0.46 3.09 12.58
N THR A 498 0.36 4.07 12.21
CA THR A 498 0.00 5.05 11.20
C THR A 498 1.22 5.60 10.47
N ASN A 499 1.00 6.08 9.26
CA ASN A 499 1.98 6.88 8.54
C ASN A 499 1.76 8.34 8.88
N ILE A 500 2.83 9.02 9.26
CA ILE A 500 2.88 10.44 9.60
C ILE A 500 3.51 11.25 8.48
N SER A 501 3.06 12.49 8.34
CA SER A 501 3.62 13.51 7.45
C SER A 501 3.64 14.86 8.13
N GLU A 502 4.54 15.72 7.68
CA GLU A 502 4.58 17.12 8.08
C GLU A 502 3.37 17.91 7.55
N ILE A 503 2.85 18.84 8.35
CA ILE A 503 1.81 19.79 7.92
C ILE A 503 2.46 20.91 7.10
N ASP A 504 3.44 21.59 7.69
CA ASP A 504 4.20 22.66 7.07
C ASP A 504 5.65 22.21 6.86
N LYS A 505 6.00 22.09 5.57
CA LYS A 505 7.33 21.70 5.11
C LYS A 505 8.40 22.73 5.45
N TYR A 506 8.03 23.99 5.66
CA TYR A 506 8.95 25.10 5.92
C TYR A 506 9.18 25.36 7.42
N CYS A 507 8.37 24.76 8.29
CA CYS A 507 8.50 24.91 9.73
C CYS A 507 9.77 24.20 10.28
N GLN A 508 10.25 24.66 11.44
CA GLN A 508 11.41 24.09 12.16
C GLN A 508 12.69 24.04 11.29
N HIS A 509 12.94 25.06 10.45
CA HIS A 509 14.02 25.08 9.44
C HIS A 509 15.43 24.76 9.99
N LEU A 510 15.71 25.12 11.25
CA LEU A 510 17.01 24.89 11.90
C LEU A 510 17.16 23.47 12.48
N SER A 511 16.11 22.65 12.45
CA SER A 511 16.12 21.27 12.93
C SER A 511 16.21 20.29 11.75
N SER A 512 17.01 19.24 11.92
CA SER A 512 17.07 18.07 11.03
C SER A 512 15.82 17.18 11.11
N TYR A 513 14.91 17.45 12.07
CA TYR A 513 13.65 16.73 12.27
C TYR A 513 12.46 17.70 12.30
N TYR A 514 11.30 17.25 11.83
CA TYR A 514 10.01 17.81 12.17
C TYR A 514 9.51 17.22 13.50
N TYR A 515 8.92 18.06 14.36
CA TYR A 515 8.39 17.63 15.66
C TYR A 515 6.87 17.80 15.75
N GLY A 516 6.20 16.79 16.30
CA GLY A 516 4.82 16.83 16.76
C GLY A 516 4.68 16.11 18.10
N TYR A 517 3.45 15.98 18.59
CA TYR A 517 3.13 15.35 19.86
C TYR A 517 1.88 14.47 19.72
N ILE A 518 1.89 13.32 20.39
CA ILE A 518 0.71 12.50 20.64
C ILE A 518 0.26 12.74 22.07
N GLN A 519 -0.99 13.17 22.23
CA GLN A 519 -1.62 13.44 23.51
C GLN A 519 -2.68 12.37 23.81
N ILE A 520 -2.71 11.89 25.05
CA ILE A 520 -3.70 10.93 25.55
C ILE A 520 -4.60 11.64 26.55
N TYR A 521 -5.89 11.76 26.22
CA TYR A 521 -6.91 12.36 27.06
C TYR A 521 -7.78 11.30 27.72
N SER A 522 -8.24 11.58 28.95
CA SER A 522 -9.28 10.81 29.62
C SER A 522 -10.51 11.69 29.84
N LYS A 523 -11.68 11.13 29.52
CA LYS A 523 -12.98 11.72 29.83
C LYS A 523 -13.43 11.24 31.20
N ARG A 524 -13.59 12.15 32.18
CA ARG A 524 -14.19 11.85 33.48
C ARG A 524 -15.53 12.59 33.60
N LYS A 525 -16.60 11.88 33.93
CA LYS A 525 -17.86 12.49 34.36
C LYS A 525 -17.74 12.82 35.84
N HIS A 526 -17.94 14.09 36.22
CA HIS A 526 -18.01 14.47 37.64
C HIS A 526 -19.41 14.98 37.99
N TYR A 527 -19.94 14.53 39.13
CA TYR A 527 -21.17 15.05 39.72
C TYR A 527 -20.79 16.07 40.78
N GLN A 528 -21.01 17.36 40.53
CA GLN A 528 -20.87 18.39 41.57
C GLN A 528 -22.21 18.57 42.30
N ASN A 529 -22.20 18.47 43.63
CA ASN A 529 -23.29 18.97 44.46
C ASN A 529 -23.06 20.46 44.67
N ILE A 530 -23.83 21.31 44.00
CA ILE A 530 -23.82 22.76 44.27
C ILE A 530 -24.65 23.01 45.52
N LEU A 531 -24.01 23.39 46.62
CA LEU A 531 -24.69 24.03 47.75
C LEU A 531 -24.89 25.51 47.39
N LYS A 532 -26.16 25.92 47.21
CA LYS A 532 -26.50 27.35 47.22
C LYS A 532 -26.75 27.77 48.66
N ASP A 533 -26.12 28.87 49.08
CA ASP A 533 -26.37 29.52 50.36
C ASP A 533 -27.87 29.87 50.49
N ILE A 534 -28.44 29.51 51.63
CA ILE A 534 -29.86 29.70 51.95
C ILE A 534 -30.02 31.04 52.68
N ASP A 535 -30.76 31.96 52.07
CA ASP A 535 -31.38 33.07 52.78
C ASP A 535 -32.48 32.55 53.73
N LYS A 536 -32.36 32.91 55.00
CA LYS A 536 -33.30 32.54 56.07
C LYS A 536 -34.67 33.19 55.83
N LYS A 537 -35.61 32.47 55.21
CA LYS A 537 -37.06 32.44 55.51
C LYS A 537 -37.85 31.73 54.39
N LYS A 538 -38.04 30.42 54.54
CA LYS A 538 -39.30 29.66 54.35
C LYS A 538 -38.97 28.18 54.19
N GLN A 539 -39.72 27.37 54.92
CA GLN A 539 -39.62 25.92 55.00
C GLN A 539 -40.19 25.28 53.73
N GLN A 540 -39.35 24.56 52.98
CA GLN A 540 -39.65 23.32 52.24
C GLN A 540 -38.39 22.91 51.44
N ILE A 541 -37.82 21.75 51.75
CA ILE A 541 -36.69 21.19 51.01
C ILE A 541 -37.26 20.22 49.97
N ASP A 542 -37.49 20.72 48.75
CA ASP A 542 -37.58 19.87 47.56
C ASP A 542 -36.19 19.83 46.91
N THR A 543 -35.50 18.71 47.08
CA THR A 543 -34.17 18.47 46.50
C THR A 543 -34.32 18.15 45.02
N VAL A 544 -34.49 19.18 44.17
CA VAL A 544 -34.42 19.00 42.71
C VAL A 544 -32.95 18.84 42.32
N LYS A 545 -32.53 17.59 42.07
CA LYS A 545 -31.25 17.27 41.41
C LYS A 545 -31.34 17.70 39.94
N GLN A 546 -30.82 18.88 39.61
CA GLN A 546 -30.57 19.22 38.20
C GLN A 546 -29.21 18.65 37.77
N GLU A 547 -29.26 17.73 36.82
CA GLU A 547 -28.09 17.13 36.15
C GLU A 547 -27.56 18.09 35.08
N SER A 548 -26.45 18.76 35.34
CA SER A 548 -25.63 19.38 34.29
C SER A 548 -24.29 18.65 34.19
N SER A 549 -24.17 17.80 33.17
CA SER A 549 -22.95 17.06 32.83
C SER A 549 -21.93 17.98 32.16
N HIS A 550 -21.07 18.64 32.93
CA HIS A 550 -19.85 19.22 32.40
C HIS A 550 -18.79 18.12 32.28
N GLU A 551 -18.50 17.68 31.05
CA GLU A 551 -17.43 16.73 30.73
C GLU A 551 -16.07 17.45 30.81
N ASN A 552 -15.35 17.29 31.92
CA ASN A 552 -13.98 17.77 32.01
C ASN A 552 -13.02 16.74 31.40
N GLU A 553 -12.39 17.09 30.29
CA GLU A 553 -11.31 16.32 29.68
C GLU A 553 -9.98 16.58 30.41
N SER A 554 -9.24 15.52 30.75
CA SER A 554 -7.93 15.62 31.38
C SER A 554 -6.86 15.01 30.49
N CYS A 555 -5.76 15.73 30.22
CA CYS A 555 -4.61 15.20 29.49
C CYS A 555 -3.75 14.36 30.44
N LEU A 556 -3.62 13.06 30.17
CA LEU A 556 -2.87 12.12 31.01
C LEU A 556 -1.41 12.00 30.58
N ALA A 557 -1.13 12.09 29.29
CA ALA A 557 0.22 11.98 28.75
C ALA A 557 0.37 12.72 27.43
N GLU A 558 1.59 13.16 27.19
CA GLU A 558 2.07 13.75 25.93
C GLU A 558 3.41 13.11 25.59
N ILE A 559 3.55 12.65 24.34
CA ILE A 559 4.70 11.90 23.79
C ILE A 559 5.16 12.64 22.53
N LEU A 560 6.46 12.86 22.39
CA LEU A 560 7.04 13.59 21.26
C LEU A 560 7.09 12.67 20.02
N VAL A 561 6.87 13.21 18.82
CA VAL A 561 7.02 12.48 17.57
C VAL A 561 8.06 13.20 16.72
N SER A 562 9.18 12.55 16.44
CA SER A 562 10.28 13.08 15.62
C SER A 562 10.24 12.46 14.22
N LEU A 563 10.11 13.29 13.19
CA LEU A 563 10.11 12.87 11.79
C LEU A 563 11.35 13.45 11.09
N PRO A 564 12.34 12.63 10.69
CA PRO A 564 13.54 13.14 10.03
C PRO A 564 13.17 13.86 8.74
N LYS A 565 13.73 15.04 8.55
CA LYS A 565 13.63 15.73 7.27
C LYS A 565 14.45 14.94 6.27
N VAL A 566 13.90 14.71 5.09
CA VAL A 566 14.70 14.26 3.96
C VAL A 566 15.84 15.26 3.85
N SER A 567 17.08 14.77 4.01
CA SER A 567 18.26 15.59 3.75
C SER A 567 18.01 16.23 2.41
N LYS A 568 17.87 17.57 2.35
CA LYS A 568 17.89 18.28 1.08
C LYS A 568 19.07 17.65 0.35
N GLU A 569 18.84 17.10 -0.85
CA GLU A 569 19.95 16.76 -1.73
C GLU A 569 20.85 18.00 -1.66
N VAL A 570 22.01 17.86 -1.01
CA VAL A 570 23.11 18.77 -1.27
C VAL A 570 23.20 18.63 -2.77
N ARG A 571 22.79 19.67 -3.51
CA ARG A 571 22.71 19.61 -4.96
C ARG A 571 24.02 18.97 -5.36
N ILE A 572 23.96 17.74 -5.88
CA ILE A 572 25.12 17.12 -6.46
C ILE A 572 25.61 18.21 -7.41
N PRO A 573 26.84 18.73 -7.24
CA PRO A 573 27.34 19.72 -8.17
C PRO A 573 27.08 19.11 -9.54
N ILE A 574 26.23 19.78 -10.34
CA ILE A 574 25.81 19.28 -11.65
C ILE A 574 27.10 18.80 -12.30
N GLU A 575 27.24 17.49 -12.54
CA GLU A 575 28.34 16.99 -13.35
C GLU A 575 28.13 17.66 -14.70
N LYS A 576 28.85 18.76 -14.90
CA LYS A 576 28.80 19.55 -16.13
C LYS A 576 29.20 18.56 -17.20
N THR A 577 28.24 18.16 -18.03
CA THR A 577 28.48 17.27 -19.15
C THR A 577 29.69 17.78 -19.91
N LEU A 578 30.72 16.93 -19.96
CA LEU A 578 32.01 17.23 -20.58
C LEU A 578 31.74 17.63 -22.03
N SER A 579 31.80 18.93 -22.32
CA SER A 579 31.43 19.43 -23.63
C SER A 579 32.44 18.91 -24.66
N THR A 580 32.06 17.94 -25.48
CA THR A 580 32.82 17.49 -26.64
C THR A 580 32.91 18.65 -27.63
N PHE A 581 34.13 19.06 -27.91
CA PHE A 581 34.46 20.14 -28.83
C PHE A 581 34.96 19.54 -30.15
N THR A 582 34.24 19.79 -31.24
CA THR A 582 34.75 19.59 -32.61
C THR A 582 35.44 20.88 -33.02
N GLY A 583 36.76 20.95 -32.89
CA GLY A 583 37.51 22.12 -33.33
C GLY A 583 37.51 22.23 -34.84
N GLU A 584 37.07 23.38 -35.36
CA GLU A 584 37.22 23.77 -36.76
C GLU A 584 38.54 24.55 -36.91
N GLY A 585 39.43 24.07 -37.80
CA GLY A 585 40.74 24.68 -38.09
C GLY A 585 41.94 24.02 -37.38
N ILE A 586 43.01 24.80 -37.18
CA ILE A 586 44.29 24.36 -36.56
C ILE A 586 44.10 24.05 -35.05
N LEU A 587 43.24 24.79 -34.37
CA LEU A 587 43.00 24.68 -32.92
C LEU A 587 41.98 23.58 -32.60
N THR A 588 42.47 22.33 -32.55
CA THR A 588 41.67 21.12 -32.29
C THR A 588 41.63 20.73 -30.82
N SER A 589 40.67 19.88 -30.45
CA SER A 589 40.55 19.33 -29.09
C SER A 589 41.76 18.48 -28.69
N SER A 590 42.38 17.78 -29.63
CA SER A 590 43.62 17.02 -29.41
C SER A 590 44.79 17.95 -29.14
N LEU A 591 44.98 18.98 -29.96
CA LEU A 591 46.04 19.97 -29.77
C LEU A 591 45.96 20.65 -28.40
N PHE A 592 44.75 21.05 -27.96
CA PHE A 592 44.58 21.61 -26.61
C PHE A 592 44.93 20.62 -25.51
N ARG A 593 44.72 19.32 -25.73
CA ARG A 593 45.09 18.28 -24.76
C ARG A 593 46.61 18.12 -24.69
N ASP A 594 47.28 18.11 -25.84
CA ASP A 594 48.74 17.99 -25.94
C ASP A 594 49.45 19.23 -25.36
N MET A 595 48.94 20.43 -25.66
CA MET A 595 49.40 21.67 -25.05
C MET A 595 49.15 21.69 -23.54
N SER A 596 47.97 21.23 -23.09
CA SER A 596 47.65 21.20 -21.65
C SER A 596 48.55 20.24 -20.87
N ALA A 597 48.96 19.12 -21.48
CA ALA A 597 49.90 18.19 -20.87
C ALA A 597 51.32 18.79 -20.76
N SER A 598 51.65 19.71 -21.65
CA SER A 598 52.95 20.38 -21.71
C SER A 598 53.05 21.58 -20.76
N LEU A 599 51.93 22.11 -20.25
CA LEU A 599 51.87 23.23 -19.30
C LEU A 599 51.92 22.70 -17.86
N VAL A 600 53.05 22.90 -17.17
CA VAL A 600 53.28 22.31 -15.83
C VAL A 600 53.09 23.36 -14.73
N GLY A 601 52.49 22.96 -13.61
CA GLY A 601 52.35 23.82 -12.43
C GLY A 601 51.44 25.03 -12.69
N ASP A 602 51.94 26.24 -12.39
CA ASP A 602 51.17 27.49 -12.49
C ASP A 602 51.25 28.19 -13.86
N GLU A 603 51.95 27.60 -14.83
CA GLU A 603 52.13 28.18 -16.17
C GLU A 603 50.79 28.47 -16.87
N TRP A 604 49.80 27.60 -16.70
CA TRP A 604 48.49 27.77 -17.30
C TRP A 604 47.71 28.94 -16.67
N ARG A 605 47.97 29.30 -15.39
CA ARG A 605 47.36 30.46 -14.73
C ARG A 605 47.90 31.76 -15.34
N TRP A 606 49.21 31.82 -15.57
CA TRP A 606 49.83 32.95 -16.28
C TRP A 606 49.34 33.05 -17.71
N LEU A 607 49.23 31.92 -18.42
CA LEU A 607 48.65 31.89 -19.76
C LEU A 607 47.21 32.42 -19.76
N ALA A 608 46.38 31.98 -18.82
CA ALA A 608 45.00 32.43 -18.69
C ALA A 608 44.90 33.94 -18.46
N SER A 609 45.81 34.50 -17.66
CA SER A 609 45.90 35.95 -17.43
C SER A 609 46.30 36.70 -18.71
N CYS A 610 47.30 36.21 -19.46
CA CYS A 610 47.71 36.78 -20.76
C CYS A 610 46.60 36.67 -21.82
N LEU A 611 45.76 35.63 -21.74
CA LEU A 611 44.60 35.42 -22.61
C LEU A 611 43.36 36.26 -22.19
N GLY A 612 43.48 37.08 -21.15
CA GLY A 612 42.43 38.01 -20.70
C GLY A 612 41.34 37.35 -19.85
N MET A 613 41.61 36.22 -19.20
CA MET A 613 40.69 35.61 -18.25
C MET A 613 40.80 36.29 -16.88
N THR A 614 39.66 36.49 -16.21
CA THR A 614 39.63 37.10 -14.86
C THR A 614 40.09 36.12 -13.80
N ASN A 615 40.75 36.58 -12.74
CA ASN A 615 41.20 35.74 -11.62
C ASN A 615 40.08 34.89 -11.01
N ILE A 616 38.87 35.46 -10.86
CA ILE A 616 37.68 34.73 -10.38
C ILE A 616 37.39 33.49 -11.24
N ARG A 617 37.62 33.59 -12.56
CA ARG A 617 37.39 32.50 -13.51
C ARG A 617 38.50 31.44 -13.45
N ILE A 618 39.73 31.88 -13.24
CA ILE A 618 40.90 30.99 -13.10
C ILE A 618 40.71 30.13 -11.85
N GLU A 619 40.39 30.74 -10.72
CA GLU A 619 40.05 30.06 -9.45
C GLU A 619 38.86 29.10 -9.61
N ALA A 620 37.81 29.51 -10.32
CA ALA A 620 36.65 28.66 -10.57
C ALA A 620 36.98 27.43 -11.44
N ILE A 621 37.87 27.57 -12.43
CA ILE A 621 38.27 26.45 -13.31
C ILE A 621 39.16 25.47 -12.54
N GLU A 622 40.04 25.97 -11.68
CA GLU A 622 40.89 25.13 -10.85
C GLU A 622 40.09 24.33 -9.82
N HIS A 623 39.12 24.99 -9.19
CA HIS A 623 38.20 24.34 -8.26
C HIS A 623 37.34 23.27 -8.95
N ASP A 624 36.87 23.54 -10.17
CA ASP A 624 35.94 22.65 -10.87
C ASP A 624 36.62 21.46 -11.59
N TYR A 625 37.87 21.60 -12.05
CA TYR A 625 38.50 20.60 -12.94
C TYR A 625 39.86 20.08 -12.48
N HIS A 626 40.43 20.61 -11.38
CA HIS A 626 41.69 20.14 -10.78
C HIS A 626 42.80 19.88 -11.80
N ASN A 627 43.18 18.61 -12.04
CA ASN A 627 44.27 18.22 -12.95
C ASN A 627 44.00 18.57 -14.42
N ASP A 628 42.73 18.66 -14.83
CA ASP A 628 42.35 19.01 -16.21
C ASP A 628 42.14 20.53 -16.38
N ALA A 629 42.41 21.33 -15.34
CA ALA A 629 42.24 22.78 -15.38
C ALA A 629 42.93 23.49 -16.57
N PRO A 630 44.17 23.13 -16.98
CA PRO A 630 44.82 23.76 -18.14
C PRO A 630 44.05 23.53 -19.45
N TYR A 631 43.51 22.33 -19.65
CA TYR A 631 42.70 21.99 -20.82
C TYR A 631 41.38 22.76 -20.84
N TYR A 632 40.66 22.80 -19.71
CA TYR A 632 39.39 23.51 -19.62
C TYR A 632 39.55 25.03 -19.67
N MET A 633 40.70 25.56 -19.25
CA MET A 633 41.08 26.95 -19.45
C MET A 633 41.17 27.32 -20.93
N LEU A 634 41.93 26.55 -21.73
CA LEU A 634 42.05 26.77 -23.18
C LEU A 634 40.70 26.66 -23.88
N LEU A 635 39.89 25.67 -23.51
CA LEU A 635 38.55 25.49 -24.06
C LEU A 635 37.61 26.65 -23.70
N THR A 636 37.67 27.14 -22.46
CA THR A 636 36.86 28.26 -21.99
C THR A 636 37.25 29.55 -22.68
N TRP A 637 38.54 29.80 -22.88
CA TRP A 637 39.03 30.93 -23.66
C TRP A 637 38.55 30.85 -25.11
N PHE A 638 38.77 29.73 -25.79
CA PHE A 638 38.43 29.56 -27.22
C PHE A 638 36.94 29.83 -27.52
N LYS A 639 36.05 29.43 -26.60
CA LYS A 639 34.60 29.66 -26.71
C LYS A 639 34.18 31.12 -26.51
N ARG A 640 34.98 31.91 -25.78
CA ARG A 640 34.67 33.33 -25.48
C ARG A 640 35.21 34.28 -26.55
N VAL A 641 36.28 33.88 -27.21
CA VAL A 641 36.90 34.69 -28.26
C VAL A 641 35.97 34.77 -29.49
N PRO A 642 35.66 35.99 -30.00
CA PRO A 642 34.83 36.17 -31.19
C PRO A 642 35.32 35.33 -32.39
N ARG A 643 34.41 34.90 -33.25
CA ARG A 643 34.78 34.13 -34.46
C ARG A 643 35.62 34.93 -35.46
N SER A 644 35.53 36.26 -35.43
CA SER A 644 36.22 37.17 -36.35
C SER A 644 37.67 37.51 -35.95
N SER A 645 38.10 37.13 -34.75
CA SER A 645 39.47 37.42 -34.28
C SER A 645 40.42 36.29 -34.63
N ASP A 646 41.68 36.63 -34.91
CA ASP A 646 42.74 35.64 -35.13
C ASP A 646 43.11 34.95 -33.81
N LYS A 647 42.40 33.86 -33.53
CA LYS A 647 42.57 33.05 -32.31
C LYS A 647 43.97 32.47 -32.23
N LEU A 648 44.52 32.02 -33.36
CA LEU A 648 45.85 31.42 -33.43
C LEU A 648 46.94 32.43 -33.09
N LEU A 649 46.87 33.63 -33.66
CA LEU A 649 47.81 34.71 -33.38
C LEU A 649 47.76 35.14 -31.91
N THR A 650 46.55 35.27 -31.36
CA THR A 650 46.34 35.66 -29.96
C THR A 650 46.93 34.63 -29.00
N LEU A 651 46.73 33.34 -29.26
CA LEU A 651 47.30 32.26 -28.45
C LEU A 651 48.83 32.20 -28.57
N THR A 652 49.36 32.34 -29.79
CA THR A 652 50.81 32.36 -30.04
C THR A 652 51.48 33.49 -29.26
N HIS A 653 50.89 34.69 -29.28
CA HIS A 653 51.43 35.85 -28.59
C HIS A 653 51.38 35.69 -27.06
N ALA A 654 50.32 35.06 -26.53
CA ALA A 654 50.21 34.75 -25.12
C ALA A 654 51.24 33.69 -24.67
N LEU A 655 51.51 32.68 -25.49
CA LEU A 655 52.55 31.66 -25.23
C LEU A 655 53.95 32.27 -25.22
N VAL A 656 54.26 33.17 -26.17
CA VAL A 656 55.52 33.92 -26.17
C VAL A 656 55.65 34.76 -24.89
N SER A 657 54.55 35.37 -24.44
CA SER A 657 54.53 36.22 -23.22
C SER A 657 54.80 35.45 -21.93
N ILE A 658 54.52 34.13 -21.90
CA ILE A 658 54.85 33.25 -20.76
C ILE A 658 56.18 32.49 -20.96
N ASN A 659 57.02 32.90 -21.93
CA ASN A 659 58.27 32.23 -22.31
C ASN A 659 58.14 30.78 -22.80
N ARG A 660 56.97 30.38 -23.32
CA ARG A 660 56.75 29.07 -23.95
C ARG A 660 56.91 29.15 -25.47
N TRP A 661 58.14 29.43 -25.89
CA TRP A 661 58.54 29.56 -27.29
C TRP A 661 58.40 28.25 -28.06
N ASP A 662 58.60 27.12 -27.39
CA ASP A 662 58.41 25.76 -27.87
C ASP A 662 56.98 25.54 -28.41
N LEU A 663 55.97 25.83 -27.60
CA LEU A 663 54.56 25.68 -27.99
C LEU A 663 54.14 26.70 -29.04
N ALA A 664 54.68 27.93 -28.96
CA ALA A 664 54.41 28.96 -29.96
C ALA A 664 54.98 28.58 -31.35
N GLN A 665 56.15 27.93 -31.38
CA GLN A 665 56.77 27.42 -32.60
C GLN A 665 56.01 26.22 -33.16
N GLU A 666 55.54 25.31 -32.31
CA GLU A 666 54.71 24.17 -32.71
C GLU A 666 53.40 24.62 -33.41
N LEU A 667 52.75 25.67 -32.90
CA LEU A 667 51.58 26.26 -33.53
C LEU A 667 51.87 26.83 -34.94
N GLN A 668 53.06 27.39 -35.16
CA GLN A 668 53.46 27.90 -36.48
C GLN A 668 53.78 26.76 -37.45
N THR A 669 54.45 25.70 -37.01
CA THR A 669 54.72 24.53 -37.86
C THR A 669 53.43 23.85 -38.32
N ILE A 670 52.46 23.66 -37.43
CA ILE A 670 51.16 23.06 -37.80
C ILE A 670 50.40 23.96 -38.80
N LYS A 671 50.49 25.28 -38.62
CA LYS A 671 49.90 26.25 -39.56
C LYS A 671 50.50 26.14 -40.95
N ASP A 672 51.82 26.00 -41.04
CA ASP A 672 52.54 25.88 -42.31
C ASP A 672 52.28 24.52 -42.98
N GLU A 673 52.18 23.44 -42.21
CA GLU A 673 51.79 22.10 -42.70
C GLU A 673 50.38 22.08 -43.30
N GLN A 674 49.37 22.63 -42.62
CA GLN A 674 48.01 22.71 -43.17
C GLN A 674 47.97 23.57 -44.45
N ARG A 675 48.75 24.65 -44.50
CA ARG A 675 48.86 25.49 -45.71
C ARG A 675 49.52 24.73 -46.86
N HIS A 676 50.44 23.82 -46.56
CA HIS A 676 51.06 22.96 -47.56
C HIS A 676 50.09 21.87 -48.05
N GLU A 677 49.33 21.25 -47.14
CA GLU A 677 48.34 20.23 -47.46
C GLU A 677 47.21 20.77 -48.36
N GLN A 678 46.72 21.98 -48.07
CA GLN A 678 45.75 22.71 -48.90
C GLN A 678 46.24 22.96 -50.34
N ARG A 679 47.55 23.15 -50.52
CA ARG A 679 48.16 23.35 -51.85
C ARG A 679 48.30 22.06 -52.66
N THR A 680 48.22 20.90 -52.02
CA THR A 680 48.45 19.57 -52.63
C THR A 680 47.17 18.75 -52.86
N LEU A 681 45.99 19.27 -52.53
CA LEU A 681 44.70 18.58 -52.67
C LEU A 681 44.36 18.24 -54.14
N SER A 682 43.94 16.99 -54.39
CA SER A 682 43.49 16.51 -55.71
C SER A 682 42.22 17.23 -56.18
N LYS A 683 42.07 17.45 -57.49
CA LYS A 683 40.93 18.15 -58.12
C LYS A 683 39.56 17.59 -57.69
N ASP A 684 39.46 16.27 -57.49
CA ASP A 684 38.23 15.61 -57.03
C ASP A 684 37.91 15.88 -55.56
N GLN A 685 38.93 16.00 -54.71
CA GLN A 685 38.74 16.35 -53.30
C GLN A 685 38.37 17.83 -53.14
N GLN A 686 38.88 18.71 -54.01
CA GLN A 686 38.47 20.13 -54.06
C GLN A 686 36.97 20.24 -54.36
N LEU A 687 36.45 19.55 -55.37
CA LEU A 687 35.02 19.57 -55.68
C LEU A 687 34.14 19.01 -54.56
N LYS A 688 34.63 18.00 -53.81
CA LYS A 688 33.90 17.40 -52.69
C LYS A 688 33.68 18.41 -51.54
N LEU A 689 34.64 19.30 -51.29
CA LEU A 689 34.54 20.34 -50.26
C LEU A 689 33.42 21.35 -50.58
N PHE A 690 33.27 21.73 -51.85
CA PHE A 690 32.30 22.74 -52.30
C PHE A 690 30.92 22.20 -52.68
N ARG A 691 30.73 20.87 -52.64
CA ARG A 691 29.48 20.23 -53.04
C ARG A 691 28.26 20.76 -52.28
N THR A 692 28.38 20.96 -50.97
CA THR A 692 27.28 21.46 -50.12
C THR A 692 26.99 22.95 -50.39
N PRO A 693 27.99 23.86 -50.41
CA PRO A 693 27.79 25.24 -50.86
C PRO A 693 27.17 25.37 -52.25
N PHE A 694 27.64 24.60 -53.24
CA PHE A 694 27.15 24.66 -54.61
C PHE A 694 25.70 24.23 -54.72
N ASN A 695 25.33 23.12 -54.07
CA ASN A 695 23.93 22.70 -54.00
C ASN A 695 23.04 23.76 -53.35
N ARG A 696 23.54 24.47 -52.32
CA ARG A 696 22.77 25.52 -51.66
C ARG A 696 22.54 26.73 -52.54
N ILE A 697 23.53 27.10 -53.36
CA ILE A 697 23.40 28.17 -54.36
C ILE A 697 22.39 27.76 -55.44
N CYS A 698 22.50 26.52 -55.94
CA CYS A 698 21.62 26.00 -56.97
C CYS A 698 20.20 25.68 -56.49
N GLN A 699 19.92 25.66 -55.18
CA GLN A 699 18.56 25.55 -54.62
C GLN A 699 17.75 26.85 -54.71
N ARG A 700 18.38 28.00 -54.94
CA ARG A 700 17.69 29.29 -55.02
C ARG A 700 17.34 29.60 -56.48
N ASP A 701 16.05 29.61 -56.80
CA ASP A 701 15.57 29.89 -58.17
C ASP A 701 16.07 31.23 -58.72
N GLU A 702 16.24 32.23 -57.85
CA GLU A 702 16.80 33.53 -58.22
C GLU A 702 18.23 33.41 -58.78
N CYS A 703 19.09 32.60 -58.16
CA CYS A 703 20.46 32.34 -58.61
C CYS A 703 20.49 31.53 -59.91
N ILE A 704 19.58 30.56 -60.07
CA ILE A 704 19.44 29.78 -61.30
C ILE A 704 19.02 30.66 -62.48
N ARG A 705 18.11 31.63 -62.26
CA ARG A 705 17.63 32.52 -63.32
C ARG A 705 18.73 33.42 -63.88
N ILE A 706 19.67 33.84 -63.03
CA ILE A 706 20.79 34.73 -63.40
C ILE A 706 22.11 33.98 -63.64
N TRP A 707 22.09 32.66 -63.87
CA TRP A 707 23.30 31.83 -63.92
C TRP A 707 24.38 32.34 -64.89
N LYS A 708 24.01 33.01 -65.99
CA LYS A 708 24.98 33.64 -66.93
C LYS A 708 25.72 34.83 -66.31
N GLN A 709 25.04 35.61 -65.47
CA GLN A 709 25.65 36.72 -64.75
C GLN A 709 26.57 36.17 -63.65
N LEU A 710 26.14 35.12 -62.94
CA LEU A 710 26.99 34.38 -62.00
C LEU A 710 28.23 33.82 -62.69
N ALA A 711 28.11 33.19 -63.86
CA ALA A 711 29.24 32.65 -64.61
C ALA A 711 30.26 33.73 -65.02
N ARG A 712 29.79 34.94 -65.37
CA ARG A 712 30.68 36.08 -65.67
C ARG A 712 31.42 36.59 -64.44
N GLU A 713 30.75 36.69 -63.29
CA GLU A 713 31.39 37.07 -62.01
C GLU A 713 32.36 36.00 -61.50
N LEU A 714 32.14 34.74 -61.88
CA LEU A 714 33.07 33.63 -61.69
C LEU A 714 34.24 33.65 -62.71
N MET A 715 34.34 34.68 -63.55
CA MET A 715 35.40 34.88 -64.55
C MET A 715 35.44 33.81 -65.67
N LEU A 716 34.31 33.20 -66.03
CA LEU A 716 34.24 32.34 -67.22
C LEU A 716 34.16 33.18 -68.50
N ASN A 717 34.88 32.75 -69.54
CA ASN A 717 34.88 33.43 -70.84
C ASN A 717 33.57 33.18 -71.61
N ASN A 718 33.22 34.06 -72.55
CA ASN A 718 31.96 33.95 -73.30
C ASN A 718 31.84 32.62 -74.10
N GLU A 719 32.95 32.06 -74.58
CA GLU A 719 32.97 30.76 -75.25
C GLU A 719 32.63 29.60 -74.30
N GLU A 720 33.09 29.66 -73.05
CA GLU A 720 32.82 28.64 -72.03
C GLU A 720 31.35 28.68 -71.60
N ILE A 721 30.80 29.89 -71.45
CA ILE A 721 29.37 30.09 -71.15
C ILE A 721 28.50 29.54 -72.29
N GLN A 722 28.87 29.76 -73.55
CA GLN A 722 28.17 29.21 -74.71
C GLN A 722 28.27 27.69 -74.76
N ARG A 723 29.44 27.11 -74.45
CA ARG A 723 29.62 25.65 -74.38
C ARG A 723 28.73 25.02 -73.30
N ILE A 724 28.68 25.61 -72.10
CA ILE A 724 27.79 25.15 -71.00
C ILE A 724 26.32 25.29 -71.40
N GLU A 725 25.95 26.36 -72.10
CA GLU A 725 24.56 26.57 -72.57
C GLU A 725 24.12 25.55 -73.62
N GLY A 726 24.99 25.19 -74.57
CA GLY A 726 24.68 24.22 -75.63
C GLY A 726 24.67 22.78 -75.14
N GLN A 727 25.47 22.44 -74.12
CA GLN A 727 25.65 21.06 -73.67
C GLN A 727 24.63 20.61 -72.61
N TYR A 728 24.11 21.52 -71.79
CA TYR A 728 23.19 21.17 -70.69
C TYR A 728 21.80 21.80 -70.90
N PRO A 729 20.71 21.03 -70.87
CA PRO A 729 19.36 21.56 -71.15
C PRO A 729 18.77 22.34 -69.96
N SER A 730 19.14 22.01 -68.73
CA SER A 730 18.58 22.63 -67.52
C SER A 730 19.38 23.84 -67.06
N LYS A 731 18.70 24.96 -66.76
CA LYS A 731 19.35 26.15 -66.16
C LYS A 731 20.00 25.86 -64.81
N HIS A 732 19.42 24.94 -64.03
CA HIS A 732 20.00 24.50 -62.77
C HIS A 732 21.36 23.84 -62.99
N GLU A 733 21.43 22.94 -63.98
CA GLU A 733 22.66 22.23 -64.30
C GLU A 733 23.73 23.16 -64.88
N ARG A 734 23.35 24.13 -65.71
CA ARG A 734 24.25 25.19 -66.19
C ARG A 734 24.86 26.02 -65.05
N CYS A 735 24.04 26.36 -64.05
CA CYS A 735 24.47 27.08 -62.85
C CYS A 735 25.50 26.26 -62.06
N LEU A 736 25.22 24.97 -61.82
CA LEU A 736 26.11 24.08 -61.09
C LEU A 736 27.45 23.87 -61.82
N ARG A 737 27.42 23.64 -63.14
CA ARG A 737 28.64 23.47 -63.95
C ARG A 737 29.52 24.73 -64.00
N SER A 738 28.91 25.90 -63.95
CA SER A 738 29.66 27.17 -63.88
C SER A 738 30.43 27.30 -62.56
N LEU A 739 29.84 26.87 -61.44
CA LEU A 739 30.47 26.86 -60.12
C LEU A 739 31.59 25.81 -60.02
N GLU A 740 31.37 24.61 -60.56
CA GLU A 740 32.39 23.55 -60.60
C GLU A 740 33.61 23.96 -61.45
N HIS A 741 33.37 24.57 -62.61
CA HIS A 741 34.44 25.05 -63.48
C HIS A 741 35.30 26.13 -62.81
N TRP A 742 34.65 27.03 -62.05
CA TRP A 742 35.36 28.01 -61.24
C TRP A 742 36.25 27.36 -60.18
N ALA A 743 35.72 26.41 -59.39
CA ALA A 743 36.49 25.75 -58.34
C ALA A 743 37.71 24.99 -58.87
N LEU A 744 37.61 24.38 -60.06
CA LEU A 744 38.70 23.62 -60.66
C LEU A 744 39.84 24.47 -61.23
N ASN A 745 39.59 25.74 -61.52
CA ASN A 745 40.55 26.64 -62.17
C ASN A 745 41.23 27.62 -61.19
N GLN A 746 40.86 27.63 -59.91
CA GLN A 746 41.46 28.51 -58.89
C GLN A 746 42.70 27.87 -58.23
N LYS A 747 43.75 28.68 -58.00
CA LYS A 747 45.01 28.22 -57.36
C LYS A 747 44.90 28.03 -55.83
N LEU A 748 44.01 28.76 -55.17
CA LEU A 748 43.64 28.60 -53.76
C LEU A 748 42.11 28.73 -53.70
N VAL A 749 41.43 27.70 -53.20
CA VAL A 749 39.97 27.68 -53.16
C VAL A 749 39.52 27.80 -51.70
N ASP A 750 38.89 28.92 -51.36
CA ASP A 750 38.34 29.17 -50.03
C ASP A 750 36.86 29.58 -50.12
N ILE A 751 36.05 29.07 -49.19
CA ILE A 751 34.61 29.36 -49.10
C ILE A 751 34.31 30.88 -48.95
N PRO A 752 35.13 31.68 -48.23
CA PRO A 752 34.97 33.13 -48.18
C PRO A 752 35.06 33.85 -49.54
N SER A 753 35.91 33.38 -50.47
CA SER A 753 35.98 33.97 -51.82
C SER A 753 34.70 33.73 -52.62
N LEU A 754 34.14 32.52 -52.54
CA LEU A 754 32.85 32.22 -53.15
C LEU A 754 31.73 33.07 -52.55
N ALA A 755 31.70 33.20 -51.22
CA ALA A 755 30.73 34.05 -50.53
C ALA A 755 30.85 35.53 -50.93
N ARG A 756 32.07 36.02 -51.17
CA ARG A 756 32.29 37.40 -51.67
C ARG A 756 31.68 37.60 -53.06
N ILE A 757 31.83 36.66 -53.99
CA ILE A 757 31.22 36.70 -55.33
C ILE A 757 29.68 36.67 -55.23
N ILE A 758 29.14 35.87 -54.30
CA ILE A 758 27.70 35.81 -54.06
C ILE A 758 27.17 37.16 -53.52
N ARG A 759 27.96 37.88 -52.71
CA ARG A 759 27.59 39.22 -52.23
C ARG A 759 27.60 40.28 -53.32
N THR A 760 28.55 40.23 -54.27
CA THR A 760 28.58 41.21 -55.38
C THR A 760 27.35 41.10 -56.27
N LEU A 761 26.78 39.89 -56.38
CA LEU A 761 25.52 39.62 -57.04
C LEU A 761 24.26 40.03 -56.24
N GLY A 762 24.43 40.60 -55.03
CA GLY A 762 23.33 41.11 -54.21
C GLY A 762 22.78 40.12 -53.17
N PHE A 763 23.22 38.87 -53.14
CA PHE A 763 22.69 37.83 -52.25
C PHE A 763 23.41 37.78 -50.89
N LYS A 764 23.27 38.85 -50.10
CA LYS A 764 23.97 39.00 -48.80
C LYS A 764 23.60 37.92 -47.77
N SER A 765 22.34 37.48 -47.72
CA SER A 765 21.88 36.42 -46.82
C SER A 765 22.47 35.06 -47.20
N LEU A 766 22.44 34.72 -48.50
CA LEU A 766 22.98 33.47 -49.02
C LEU A 766 24.50 33.38 -48.82
N ALA A 767 25.23 34.48 -49.04
CA ALA A 767 26.66 34.52 -48.76
C ALA A 767 26.98 34.23 -47.27
N ARG A 768 26.15 34.74 -46.36
CA ARG A 768 26.29 34.48 -44.92
C ARG A 768 25.97 33.03 -44.55
N GLU A 769 24.96 32.44 -45.21
CA GLU A 769 24.66 31.01 -45.07
C GLU A 769 25.85 30.15 -45.53
N ILE A 770 26.45 30.48 -46.68
CA ILE A 770 27.61 29.74 -47.23
C ILE A 770 28.83 29.85 -46.31
N GLU A 771 29.11 31.02 -45.73
CA GLU A 771 30.21 31.18 -44.78
C GLU A 771 30.02 30.42 -43.48
N ASN A 772 28.78 30.21 -43.03
CA ASN A 772 28.50 29.39 -41.86
C ASN A 772 28.62 27.87 -42.15
N MET A 773 28.79 27.49 -43.42
CA MET A 773 29.04 26.10 -43.84
C MET A 773 30.54 25.80 -44.02
N ALA A 774 31.40 26.81 -43.90
CA ALA A 774 32.85 26.69 -43.82
C ALA A 774 33.27 26.55 -42.35
#